data_AF-A0A4R6DJK0-F1
#
_entry.id   AF-A0A4R6DJK0-F1
#
_cell.length_a   1.000
_cell.length_b   1.000
_cell.length_c   1.000
_cell.angle_alpha   90.00
_cell.angle_beta   90.00
_cell.angle_gamma   90.00
#
_symmetry.space_group_name_H-M   'P 1'
#
loop_
_entity.id
_entity.type
_entity.pdbx_description
1 polymer ?
#
loop_
_entity_poly.entity_id
_entity_poly.type
_entity_poly.pdbx_seq_one_letter_code
_entity_poly.pdbx_strand_id
1 'polypeptide(L)'
;MSGPGGTTRARPSARVAQAAGLGERLAAAWGSWGPTMTRNARRVAFVSDRHGTPEVFVQDVVVDGELPEPTRIRLSDDPVIRVTWSSDGEWLAVAIATDGGVKQQVWVVRPDGSDAAQIAGSRSQHAELGPWSRSGHRVVITLPSTEADQPARSYLVDPVSGDRDDLAVGELIHILDLSVEERLVVLRDGQRGQEFVVVVDRLTDESRALLSDQPDGSAEIAFLRPAPASETSPLVAYVATESGMPRRGLIAQPVGPHGWRGRTRPLTERADAELEYLDADDAGRTLLLGWNVDGRSELELVNTHDASRTPVPDLPGYVVTDPVLSRDGRSVILAVEGPARPRELWRLDTNALTWSRVTDVPELPHAPLVEPTLERFAARDGLEITGWLYRAVEPTVSPTGADDAIGTVPPGPRAALVHLHGGPESQERPTFSPQHQALAAAGVTVFAPNIRGSSGYGRDFVHADDLGLRWNALADVVDCARFLVSNGYADRSRVAVEGRSYGGYATLASLAFTPDVFAAGVAVCGMSDFATFYRDTEPWIASAAATKYGHPVDDAELLEALSPMRAIGDVTAPLLVVHGELDTNVPIGEAHQVVAALRARSHDVSYLELEGEGHEYRRASSRARLVRAMVEFVADRLA
;
A
#
# COMPACT_ATOMS: atom_id res chain seq x y z
N MET A 1 53.28 -18.54 1.50
CA MET A 1 52.40 -17.39 1.75
C MET A 1 51.78 -17.01 0.42
N SER A 2 50.55 -17.46 0.18
CA SER A 2 49.82 -17.25 -1.06
C SER A 2 48.54 -16.52 -0.67
N GLY A 3 48.39 -15.26 -1.08
CA GLY A 3 47.26 -14.41 -0.71
C GLY A 3 45.94 -14.89 -1.30
N PRO A 4 44.79 -14.50 -0.71
CA PRO A 4 43.48 -14.87 -1.22
C PRO A 4 43.21 -14.11 -2.53
N GLY A 5 42.84 -14.86 -3.57
CA GLY A 5 42.46 -14.30 -4.87
C GLY A 5 41.18 -13.49 -4.75
N GLY A 6 41.29 -12.16 -4.87
CA GLY A 6 40.15 -11.30 -5.08
C GLY A 6 39.54 -11.60 -6.44
N THR A 7 38.31 -12.10 -6.45
CA THR A 7 37.49 -12.19 -7.65
C THR A 7 37.19 -10.76 -8.13
N THR A 8 37.88 -10.31 -9.18
CA THR A 8 37.52 -9.09 -9.90
C THR A 8 36.13 -9.27 -10.49
N ARG A 9 35.10 -8.62 -9.92
CA ARG A 9 33.76 -8.56 -10.51
C ARG A 9 33.88 -8.00 -11.94
N ALA A 10 33.31 -8.70 -12.92
CA ALA A 10 33.27 -8.23 -14.30
C ALA A 10 32.53 -6.89 -14.36
N ARG A 11 32.93 -5.99 -15.26
CA ARG A 11 32.16 -4.76 -15.48
C ARG A 11 30.76 -5.13 -15.98
N PRO A 12 29.68 -4.49 -15.48
CA PRO A 12 28.35 -4.69 -16.02
C PRO A 12 28.36 -4.49 -17.54
N SER A 13 27.56 -5.29 -18.26
CA SER A 13 27.39 -5.07 -19.69
C SER A 13 26.83 -3.66 -19.94
N ALA A 14 27.10 -3.08 -21.12
CA ALA A 14 26.60 -1.75 -21.46
C ALA A 14 25.07 -1.65 -21.32
N ARG A 15 24.35 -2.74 -21.62
CA ARG A 15 22.90 -2.85 -21.44
C ARG A 15 22.49 -2.73 -19.97
N VAL A 16 23.14 -3.47 -19.07
CA VAL A 16 22.84 -3.45 -17.63
C VAL A 16 23.11 -2.07 -17.05
N ALA A 17 24.23 -1.44 -17.43
CA ALA A 17 24.54 -0.08 -16.98
C ALA A 17 23.51 0.95 -17.46
N GLN A 18 23.03 0.84 -18.71
CA GLN A 18 21.99 1.71 -19.26
C GLN A 18 20.64 1.49 -18.54
N ALA A 19 20.27 0.24 -18.29
CA ALA A 19 19.05 -0.14 -17.61
C ALA A 19 19.04 0.34 -16.14
N ALA A 20 20.16 0.17 -15.42
CA ALA A 20 20.31 0.73 -14.08
C ALA A 20 20.17 2.25 -14.08
N GLY A 21 20.80 2.95 -15.03
CA GLY A 21 20.66 4.40 -15.18
C GLY A 21 19.25 4.86 -15.57
N LEU A 22 18.50 4.07 -16.34
CA LEU A 22 17.07 4.30 -16.59
C LEU A 22 16.29 4.18 -15.28
N GLY A 23 16.50 3.09 -14.53
CA GLY A 23 15.86 2.84 -13.25
C GLY A 23 16.07 3.95 -12.23
N GLU A 24 17.29 4.50 -12.12
CA GLU A 24 17.57 5.65 -11.25
C GLU A 24 16.79 6.90 -11.63
N ARG A 25 16.72 7.22 -12.94
CA ARG A 25 15.95 8.38 -13.40
C ARG A 25 14.46 8.20 -13.21
N LEU A 26 13.94 6.99 -13.41
CA LEU A 26 12.54 6.66 -13.11
C LEU A 26 12.27 6.72 -11.59
N ALA A 27 13.19 6.28 -10.74
CA ALA A 27 13.07 6.37 -9.28
C ALA A 27 13.15 7.81 -8.74
N ALA A 28 13.76 8.72 -9.53
CA ALA A 28 13.78 10.15 -9.28
C ALA A 28 12.54 10.88 -9.84
N ALA A 29 11.72 10.22 -10.66
CA ALA A 29 10.45 10.78 -11.11
C ALA A 29 9.51 10.93 -9.91
N TRP A 30 9.17 12.17 -9.59
CA TRP A 30 8.26 12.48 -8.50
C TRP A 30 6.79 12.21 -8.88
N GLY A 31 5.94 12.10 -7.86
CA GLY A 31 4.50 11.97 -8.01
C GLY A 31 3.74 12.90 -7.06
N SER A 32 2.41 12.92 -7.22
CA SER A 32 1.47 13.62 -6.34
C SER A 32 0.32 12.69 -5.97
N TRP A 33 -0.02 12.58 -4.68
CA TRP A 33 -1.02 11.63 -4.16
C TRP A 33 -1.68 12.13 -2.86
N GLY A 34 -2.64 11.36 -2.34
CA GLY A 34 -3.39 11.68 -1.12
C GLY A 34 -4.08 13.03 -1.17
N PRO A 35 -4.91 13.33 -2.19
CA PRO A 35 -5.58 14.62 -2.29
C PRO A 35 -6.62 14.79 -1.17
N THR A 36 -6.77 16.02 -0.71
CA THR A 36 -7.88 16.49 0.09
C THR A 36 -8.24 17.89 -0.40
N MET A 37 -9.46 18.36 -0.21
CA MET A 37 -9.90 19.60 -0.85
C MET A 37 -10.78 20.48 0.04
N THR A 38 -10.89 21.75 -0.34
CA THR A 38 -11.92 22.63 0.21
C THR A 38 -13.31 22.16 -0.16
N ARG A 39 -14.33 22.57 0.60
CA ARG A 39 -15.74 22.19 0.40
C ARG A 39 -16.24 22.29 -1.05
N ASN A 40 -15.77 23.29 -1.78
CA ASN A 40 -16.16 23.59 -3.16
C ASN A 40 -15.19 23.04 -4.22
N ALA A 41 -14.23 22.19 -3.83
CA ALA A 41 -13.20 21.62 -4.70
C ALA A 41 -12.37 22.66 -5.48
N ARG A 42 -12.29 23.92 -5.02
CA ARG A 42 -11.52 24.98 -5.69
C ARG A 42 -10.05 24.98 -5.30
N ARG A 43 -9.70 24.43 -4.14
CA ARG A 43 -8.32 24.22 -3.71
C ARG A 43 -8.13 22.78 -3.27
N VAL A 44 -6.94 22.27 -3.53
CA VAL A 44 -6.50 20.92 -3.16
C VAL A 44 -5.22 21.01 -2.35
N ALA A 45 -5.14 20.22 -1.30
CA ALA A 45 -3.90 19.92 -0.59
C ALA A 45 -3.55 18.46 -0.87
N PHE A 46 -2.27 18.16 -1.01
CA PHE A 46 -1.81 16.84 -1.40
C PHE A 46 -0.36 16.61 -0.96
N VAL A 47 0.07 15.35 -1.03
CA VAL A 47 1.47 14.96 -0.78
C VAL A 47 2.21 14.82 -2.11
N SER A 48 3.43 15.33 -2.18
CA SER A 48 4.30 15.13 -3.35
C SER A 48 5.76 15.03 -2.93
N ASP A 49 6.54 14.18 -3.62
CA ASP A 49 7.98 14.01 -3.42
C ASP A 49 8.82 14.79 -4.45
N ARG A 50 8.26 15.85 -5.05
CA ARG A 50 8.93 16.66 -6.09
C ARG A 50 10.26 17.30 -5.69
N HIS A 51 10.57 17.38 -4.41
CA HIS A 51 11.87 17.82 -3.88
C HIS A 51 12.72 16.68 -3.32
N GLY A 52 12.41 15.43 -3.69
CA GLY A 52 13.14 14.22 -3.31
C GLY A 52 12.63 13.52 -2.04
N THR A 53 11.81 14.18 -1.24
CA THR A 53 11.13 13.63 -0.04
C THR A 53 9.67 14.09 -0.05
N PRO A 54 8.71 13.24 0.38
CA PRO A 54 7.30 13.62 0.49
C PRO A 54 7.05 14.84 1.39
N GLU A 55 6.34 15.84 0.86
CA GLU A 55 5.94 17.07 1.55
C GLU A 55 4.50 17.46 1.22
N VAL A 56 3.94 18.40 1.99
CA VAL A 56 2.60 18.95 1.72
C VAL A 56 2.66 20.08 0.72
N PHE A 57 1.72 20.07 -0.22
CA PHE A 57 1.50 21.12 -1.19
C PHE A 57 0.04 21.53 -1.21
N VAL A 58 -0.21 22.81 -1.48
CA VAL A 58 -1.55 23.38 -1.67
C VAL A 58 -1.59 24.14 -2.99
N GLN A 59 -2.64 23.98 -3.77
CA GLN A 59 -2.85 24.74 -5.00
C GLN A 59 -4.34 24.94 -5.32
N ASP A 60 -4.61 25.88 -6.22
CA ASP A 60 -5.93 26.03 -6.84
C ASP A 60 -6.19 24.90 -7.84
N VAL A 61 -7.46 24.54 -7.99
CA VAL A 61 -7.95 23.60 -9.01
C VAL A 61 -8.48 24.41 -10.18
N VAL A 62 -7.80 24.34 -11.32
CA VAL A 62 -8.17 25.04 -12.55
C VAL A 62 -8.71 24.04 -13.55
N VAL A 63 -9.94 24.27 -14.02
CA VAL A 63 -10.54 23.52 -15.14
C VAL A 63 -10.30 24.36 -16.39
N ASP A 64 -9.60 23.78 -17.37
CA ASP A 64 -9.22 24.44 -18.63
C ASP A 64 -8.32 25.68 -18.44
N GLY A 65 -7.00 25.45 -18.38
CA GLY A 65 -6.02 26.53 -18.23
C GLY A 65 -4.61 26.00 -17.94
N GLU A 66 -3.70 26.92 -17.68
CA GLU A 66 -2.36 26.60 -17.19
C GLU A 66 -2.45 26.13 -15.73
N LEU A 67 -1.74 25.05 -15.40
CA LEU A 67 -1.72 24.53 -14.03
C LEU A 67 -0.97 25.51 -13.12
N PRO A 68 -1.51 25.85 -11.93
CA PRO A 68 -0.85 26.76 -11.01
C PRO A 68 0.39 26.12 -10.40
N GLU A 69 1.36 26.96 -10.03
CA GLU A 69 2.49 26.51 -9.21
C GLU A 69 2.00 26.22 -7.78
N PRO A 70 2.24 25.01 -7.24
CA PRO A 70 1.77 24.67 -5.90
C PRO A 70 2.61 25.32 -4.81
N THR A 71 1.93 25.79 -3.77
CA THR A 71 2.58 26.31 -2.56
C THR A 71 3.04 25.16 -1.68
N ARG A 72 4.34 25.07 -1.43
CA ARG A 72 4.96 24.08 -0.52
C ARG A 72 4.76 24.49 0.93
N ILE A 73 4.31 23.57 1.78
CA ILE A 73 4.26 23.73 3.24
C ILE A 73 5.31 22.82 3.86
N ARG A 74 6.35 23.42 4.44
CA ARG A 74 7.44 22.68 5.11
C ARG A 74 7.22 22.67 6.62
N LEU A 75 6.98 21.48 7.17
CA LEU A 75 6.75 21.27 8.61
C LEU A 75 7.95 20.64 9.32
N SER A 76 8.64 19.72 8.64
CA SER A 76 9.77 18.96 9.17
C SER A 76 10.70 18.56 8.01
N ASP A 77 11.89 18.03 8.35
CA ASP A 77 12.75 17.31 7.40
C ASP A 77 12.29 15.86 7.19
N ASP A 78 11.43 15.37 8.07
CA ASP A 78 10.83 14.05 8.00
C ASP A 78 9.73 13.97 6.92
N PRO A 79 9.57 12.80 6.28
CA PRO A 79 8.65 12.65 5.16
C PRO A 79 7.18 12.69 5.62
N VAL A 80 6.39 13.47 4.88
CA VAL A 80 4.94 13.52 5.03
C VAL A 80 4.31 12.21 4.54
N ILE A 81 3.39 11.67 5.33
CA ILE A 81 2.65 10.46 5.01
C ILE A 81 1.29 10.81 4.41
N ARG A 82 0.56 11.74 5.06
CA ARG A 82 -0.83 12.06 4.71
C ARG A 82 -1.15 13.50 5.10
N VAL A 83 -2.04 14.12 4.34
CA VAL A 83 -2.66 15.41 4.66
C VAL A 83 -4.18 15.30 4.56
N THR A 84 -4.90 15.95 5.46
CA THR A 84 -6.37 16.05 5.44
C THR A 84 -6.78 17.49 5.69
N TRP A 85 -7.87 17.95 5.05
CA TRP A 85 -8.35 19.33 5.15
C TRP A 85 -9.60 19.41 6.03
N SER A 86 -9.60 20.32 6.99
CA SER A 86 -10.73 20.60 7.88
C SER A 86 -12.01 20.96 7.13
N SER A 87 -13.15 20.75 7.80
CA SER A 87 -14.46 20.91 7.14
C SER A 87 -14.86 22.35 6.82
N ASP A 88 -14.31 23.31 7.57
CA ASP A 88 -14.43 24.74 7.31
C ASP A 88 -13.41 25.24 6.27
N GLY A 89 -12.37 24.47 5.97
CA GLY A 89 -11.30 24.84 5.03
C GLY A 89 -10.17 25.68 5.66
N GLU A 90 -10.18 25.86 6.97
CA GLU A 90 -9.29 26.76 7.71
C GLU A 90 -7.97 26.11 8.14
N TRP A 91 -7.92 24.77 8.24
CA TRP A 91 -6.78 24.01 8.76
C TRP A 91 -6.48 22.76 7.93
N LEU A 92 -5.20 22.38 7.91
CA LEU A 92 -4.71 21.09 7.44
C LEU A 92 -4.20 20.30 8.64
N ALA A 93 -4.45 18.99 8.66
CA ALA A 93 -3.80 18.06 9.58
C ALA A 93 -2.90 17.12 8.79
N VAL A 94 -1.68 16.94 9.27
CA VAL A 94 -0.58 16.30 8.54
C VAL A 94 0.06 15.22 9.41
N ALA A 95 0.13 14.00 8.88
CA ALA A 95 0.89 12.91 9.48
C ALA A 95 2.32 12.90 8.90
N ILE A 96 3.33 12.85 9.76
CA ILE A 96 4.76 12.85 9.39
C ILE A 96 5.43 11.61 9.97
N ALA A 97 6.21 10.89 9.15
CA ALA A 97 6.93 9.69 9.57
C ALA A 97 8.18 10.08 10.34
N THR A 98 8.20 9.86 11.65
CA THR A 98 9.32 10.30 12.51
C THR A 98 10.60 9.60 12.10
N ASP A 99 11.63 10.38 11.77
CA ASP A 99 12.89 9.92 11.19
C ASP A 99 12.74 9.03 9.94
N GLY A 100 11.60 9.08 9.24
CA GLY A 100 11.30 8.17 8.14
C GLY A 100 10.86 6.76 8.57
N GLY A 101 10.74 6.50 9.87
CA GLY A 101 10.28 5.23 10.46
C GLY A 101 8.78 4.97 10.33
N VAL A 102 8.26 4.03 11.13
CA VAL A 102 6.81 3.75 11.24
C VAL A 102 6.11 4.62 12.28
N LYS A 103 6.85 5.13 13.27
CA LYS A 103 6.30 6.08 14.26
C LYS A 103 5.88 7.36 13.54
N GLN A 104 4.77 7.94 13.97
CA GLN A 104 4.16 9.09 13.30
C GLN A 104 3.95 10.24 14.29
N GLN A 105 4.14 11.45 13.79
CA GLN A 105 3.72 12.69 14.44
C GLN A 105 2.50 13.24 13.71
N VAL A 106 1.64 13.93 14.45
CA VAL A 106 0.49 14.65 13.90
C VAL A 106 0.68 16.13 14.12
N TRP A 107 0.60 16.89 13.02
CA TRP A 107 0.73 18.33 12.97
C TRP A 107 -0.58 18.96 12.47
N VAL A 108 -0.84 20.19 12.89
CA VAL A 108 -1.85 21.07 12.29
C VAL A 108 -1.16 22.31 11.75
N VAL A 109 -1.68 22.86 10.66
CA VAL A 109 -1.13 24.04 9.99
C VAL A 109 -2.20 24.74 9.16
N ARG A 110 -2.10 26.06 8.99
CA ARG A 110 -2.95 26.80 8.05
C ARG A 110 -2.57 26.46 6.60
N PRO A 111 -3.48 26.59 5.61
CA PRO A 111 -3.16 26.33 4.21
C PRO A 111 -2.06 27.21 3.59
N ASP A 112 -1.68 28.30 4.25
CA ASP A 112 -0.55 29.16 3.87
C ASP A 112 0.77 28.82 4.59
N GLY A 113 0.76 27.80 5.44
CA GLY A 113 1.91 27.35 6.24
C GLY A 113 2.06 28.05 7.60
N SER A 114 1.19 29.01 7.94
CA SER A 114 1.22 29.67 9.25
C SER A 114 0.64 28.79 10.37
N ASP A 115 0.92 29.18 11.61
CA ASP A 115 0.43 28.53 12.84
C ASP A 115 0.68 27.01 12.90
N ALA A 116 1.78 26.54 12.30
CA ALA A 116 2.17 25.14 12.34
C ALA A 116 2.45 24.70 13.79
N ALA A 117 1.77 23.65 14.24
CA ALA A 117 1.94 23.08 15.57
C ALA A 117 1.88 21.56 15.54
N GLN A 118 2.83 20.91 16.23
CA GLN A 118 2.77 19.48 16.49
C GLN A 118 1.77 19.23 17.62
N ILE A 119 0.69 18.49 17.33
CA ILE A 119 -0.38 18.22 18.30
C ILE A 119 -0.27 16.83 18.93
N ALA A 120 0.47 15.90 18.33
CA ALA A 120 0.66 14.55 18.88
C ALA A 120 1.89 13.82 18.31
N GLY A 121 2.29 12.76 19.00
CA GLY A 121 3.42 11.90 18.63
C GLY A 121 4.78 12.52 18.95
N SER A 122 5.84 11.72 18.86
CA SER A 122 7.24 12.12 19.05
C SER A 122 8.16 11.00 18.55
N ARG A 123 9.48 11.14 18.73
CA ARG A 123 10.44 10.04 18.49
C ARG A 123 10.19 8.80 19.34
N SER A 124 9.60 8.96 20.53
CA SER A 124 9.32 7.86 21.46
C SER A 124 7.86 7.44 21.51
N GLN A 125 6.94 8.22 20.93
CA GLN A 125 5.50 7.96 20.97
C GLN A 125 4.91 8.03 19.57
N HIS A 126 4.27 6.96 19.14
CA HIS A 126 3.49 6.95 17.91
C HIS A 126 2.13 7.66 18.13
N ALA A 127 1.70 8.43 17.15
CA ALA A 127 0.35 9.00 17.09
C ALA A 127 -0.22 8.87 15.68
N GLU A 128 -1.44 8.37 15.59
CA GLU A 128 -2.17 8.24 14.35
C GLU A 128 -3.07 9.45 14.13
N LEU A 129 -3.10 9.94 12.90
CA LEU A 129 -4.06 10.94 12.47
C LEU A 129 -5.41 10.25 12.20
N GLY A 130 -6.50 10.79 12.74
CA GLY A 130 -7.88 10.38 12.43
C GLY A 130 -8.57 11.38 11.50
N PRO A 131 -9.91 11.26 11.34
CA PRO A 131 -10.68 12.21 10.56
C PRO A 131 -10.79 13.58 11.25
N TRP A 132 -11.09 14.60 10.45
CA TRP A 132 -11.64 15.84 10.98
C TRP A 132 -13.09 15.62 11.42
N SER A 133 -13.49 16.29 12.50
CA SER A 133 -14.90 16.50 12.79
C SER A 133 -15.62 17.09 11.57
N ARG A 134 -16.87 16.66 11.34
CA ARG A 134 -17.68 17.16 10.22
C ARG A 134 -18.06 18.64 10.41
N SER A 135 -18.06 19.13 11.65
CA SER A 135 -18.14 20.57 11.99
C SER A 135 -16.92 21.35 11.46
N GLY A 136 -15.75 20.71 11.43
CA GLY A 136 -14.49 21.25 10.93
C GLY A 136 -13.58 21.83 12.01
N HIS A 137 -14.05 21.90 13.25
CA HIS A 137 -13.36 22.63 14.32
C HIS A 137 -12.29 21.82 15.04
N ARG A 138 -12.40 20.49 15.02
CA ARG A 138 -11.48 19.58 15.73
C ARG A 138 -11.01 18.43 14.85
N VAL A 139 -9.80 17.95 15.10
CA VAL A 139 -9.20 16.79 14.44
C VAL A 139 -9.05 15.64 15.43
N VAL A 140 -9.27 14.41 14.95
CA VAL A 140 -9.02 13.22 15.77
C VAL A 140 -7.55 12.83 15.73
N ILE A 141 -7.02 12.44 16.88
CA ILE A 141 -5.77 11.68 16.99
C ILE A 141 -6.04 10.38 17.75
N THR A 142 -5.28 9.33 17.47
CA THR A 142 -5.23 8.12 18.29
C THR A 142 -3.79 7.87 18.76
N LEU A 143 -3.64 7.55 20.04
CA LEU A 143 -2.40 7.05 20.63
C LEU A 143 -2.58 5.54 20.86
N PRO A 144 -1.95 4.67 20.05
CA PRO A 144 -2.10 3.23 20.21
C PRO A 144 -1.51 2.70 21.52
N SER A 145 -1.95 1.50 21.88
CA SER A 145 -1.44 0.76 23.03
C SER A 145 0.05 0.48 22.89
N THR A 146 0.84 0.84 23.89
CA THR A 146 2.27 0.50 23.97
C THR A 146 2.56 -0.66 24.91
N GLU A 147 1.64 -0.96 25.82
CA GLU A 147 1.75 -2.00 26.86
C GLU A 147 0.39 -2.69 27.04
N ALA A 148 0.38 -3.94 27.50
CA ALA A 148 -0.85 -4.74 27.60
C ALA A 148 -1.91 -4.16 28.55
N ASP A 149 -1.53 -3.32 29.50
CA ASP A 149 -2.41 -2.67 30.47
C ASP A 149 -2.74 -1.20 30.13
N GLN A 150 -2.26 -0.69 28.99
CA GLN A 150 -2.47 0.67 28.54
C GLN A 150 -3.25 0.70 27.22
N PRO A 151 -4.60 0.69 27.26
CA PRO A 151 -5.41 0.66 26.05
C PRO A 151 -5.14 1.87 25.16
N ALA A 152 -5.32 1.69 23.86
CA ALA A 152 -5.31 2.78 22.90
C ALA A 152 -6.36 3.84 23.26
N ARG A 153 -6.01 5.12 23.07
CA ARG A 153 -6.87 6.26 23.37
C ARG A 153 -6.96 7.19 22.19
N SER A 154 -8.18 7.59 21.86
CA SER A 154 -8.43 8.62 20.85
C SER A 154 -8.92 9.90 21.50
N TYR A 155 -8.58 11.02 20.87
CA TYR A 155 -8.87 12.37 21.36
C TYR A 155 -9.40 13.24 20.22
N LEU A 156 -10.30 14.17 20.55
CA LEU A 156 -10.61 15.33 19.72
C LEU A 156 -9.68 16.46 20.12
N VAL A 157 -8.99 17.06 19.15
CA VAL A 157 -8.02 18.12 19.38
C VAL A 157 -8.46 19.41 18.71
N ASP A 158 -8.47 20.51 19.47
CA ASP A 158 -8.62 21.86 18.92
C ASP A 158 -7.30 22.28 18.24
N PRO A 159 -7.29 22.62 16.94
CA PRO A 159 -6.07 22.94 16.21
C PRO A 159 -5.48 24.31 16.61
N VAL A 160 -6.25 25.18 17.25
CA VAL A 160 -5.83 26.52 17.70
C VAL A 160 -5.17 26.44 19.08
N SER A 161 -5.84 25.82 20.05
CA SER A 161 -5.33 25.76 21.44
C SER A 161 -4.46 24.54 21.72
N GLY A 162 -4.63 23.46 20.95
CA GLY A 162 -4.02 22.16 21.22
C GLY A 162 -4.71 21.37 22.35
N ASP A 163 -5.83 21.88 22.88
CA ASP A 163 -6.59 21.21 23.92
C ASP A 163 -7.16 19.88 23.41
N ARG A 164 -7.16 18.87 24.29
CA ARG A 164 -7.58 17.50 23.95
C ARG A 164 -8.76 17.07 24.82
N ASP A 165 -9.81 16.61 24.16
CA ASP A 165 -10.96 15.97 24.80
C ASP A 165 -10.94 14.46 24.54
N ASP A 166 -11.21 13.65 25.57
CA ASP A 166 -11.34 12.20 25.42
C ASP A 166 -12.47 11.84 24.44
N LEU A 167 -12.17 10.94 23.49
CA LEU A 167 -13.12 10.48 22.48
C LEU A 167 -13.51 9.01 22.67
N ALA A 168 -12.55 8.08 22.63
CA ALA A 168 -12.80 6.64 22.79
C ALA A 168 -11.55 5.91 23.31
N VAL A 169 -11.77 4.74 23.91
CA VAL A 169 -10.73 3.85 24.45
C VAL A 169 -11.00 2.43 23.97
N GLY A 170 -9.96 1.69 23.58
CA GLY A 170 -10.05 0.28 23.21
C GLY A 170 -8.66 -0.32 22.96
N GLU A 171 -8.58 -1.52 22.36
CA GLU A 171 -7.30 -2.21 22.21
C GLU A 171 -6.56 -1.79 20.94
N LEU A 172 -7.20 -1.94 19.77
CA LEU A 172 -6.66 -1.61 18.44
C LEU A 172 -7.64 -0.69 17.70
N ILE A 173 -8.06 0.38 18.39
CA ILE A 173 -9.10 1.27 17.86
C ILE A 173 -8.58 2.23 16.79
N HIS A 174 -9.38 2.42 15.73
CA HIS A 174 -9.20 3.48 14.75
C HIS A 174 -10.54 4.20 14.55
N ILE A 175 -10.53 5.54 14.66
CA ILE A 175 -11.73 6.34 14.43
C ILE A 175 -11.91 6.55 12.92
N LEU A 176 -13.08 6.19 12.40
CA LEU A 176 -13.39 6.24 10.98
C LEU A 176 -14.20 7.48 10.60
N ASP A 177 -15.19 7.86 11.41
CA ASP A 177 -16.03 9.04 11.17
C ASP A 177 -16.72 9.52 12.45
N LEU A 178 -17.23 10.76 12.44
CA LEU A 178 -18.04 11.32 13.51
C LEU A 178 -19.32 11.95 12.94
N SER A 179 -20.41 11.93 13.71
CA SER A 179 -21.57 12.79 13.43
C SER A 179 -21.21 14.28 13.49
N VAL A 180 -22.00 15.16 12.87
CA VAL A 180 -21.78 16.62 12.87
C VAL A 180 -21.70 17.21 14.28
N GLU A 181 -22.53 16.69 15.20
CA GLU A 181 -22.56 17.07 16.61
C GLU A 181 -21.49 16.38 17.45
N GLU A 182 -20.66 15.54 16.81
CA GLU A 182 -19.57 14.76 17.44
C GLU A 182 -20.06 13.85 18.58
N ARG A 183 -21.36 13.50 18.55
CA ARG A 183 -22.01 12.59 19.49
C ARG A 183 -21.82 11.13 19.11
N LEU A 184 -22.06 10.78 17.85
CA LEU A 184 -21.86 9.43 17.34
C LEU A 184 -20.45 9.29 16.79
N VAL A 185 -19.74 8.26 17.22
CA VAL A 185 -18.38 7.94 16.78
C VAL A 185 -18.42 6.60 16.08
N VAL A 186 -17.97 6.55 14.82
CA VAL A 186 -17.74 5.30 14.10
C VAL A 186 -16.27 4.93 14.32
N LEU A 187 -16.03 3.75 14.88
CA LEU A 187 -14.68 3.25 15.07
C LEU A 187 -14.59 1.79 14.68
N ARG A 188 -13.40 1.40 14.24
CA ARG A 188 -12.99 0.01 14.04
C ARG A 188 -12.14 -0.42 15.22
N ASP A 189 -12.28 -1.67 15.65
CA ASP A 189 -11.42 -2.29 16.66
C ASP A 189 -11.14 -3.75 16.27
N GLY A 190 -10.06 -4.32 16.80
CA GLY A 190 -9.66 -5.71 16.57
C GLY A 190 -8.36 -5.90 15.78
N GLN A 191 -7.97 -7.16 15.64
CA GLN A 191 -6.74 -7.58 14.96
C GLN A 191 -6.98 -7.79 13.45
N ARG A 192 -5.89 -7.90 12.67
CA ARG A 192 -5.95 -8.10 11.21
C ARG A 192 -6.83 -9.30 10.84
N GLY A 193 -7.69 -9.10 9.84
CA GLY A 193 -8.63 -10.12 9.37
C GLY A 193 -9.80 -10.45 10.32
N GLN A 194 -9.89 -9.78 11.48
CA GLN A 194 -10.96 -9.97 12.48
C GLN A 194 -11.47 -8.65 13.04
N GLU A 195 -11.33 -7.56 12.27
CA GLU A 195 -11.73 -6.23 12.69
C GLU A 195 -13.25 -6.06 12.63
N PHE A 196 -13.83 -5.38 13.62
CA PHE A 196 -15.25 -5.07 13.64
C PHE A 196 -15.47 -3.57 13.75
N VAL A 197 -16.56 -3.09 13.16
CA VAL A 197 -16.94 -1.67 13.23
C VAL A 197 -18.08 -1.48 14.21
N VAL A 198 -17.91 -0.54 15.13
CA VAL A 198 -18.92 -0.12 16.10
C VAL A 198 -19.26 1.35 15.94
N VAL A 199 -20.49 1.68 16.32
CA VAL A 199 -20.90 3.06 16.55
C VAL A 199 -21.13 3.25 18.04
N VAL A 200 -20.44 4.24 18.60
CA VAL A 200 -20.55 4.65 20.00
C VAL A 200 -21.38 5.92 20.08
N ASP A 201 -22.42 5.92 20.92
CA ASP A 201 -23.20 7.10 21.27
C ASP A 201 -22.66 7.71 22.58
N ARG A 202 -21.89 8.80 22.46
CA ARG A 202 -21.25 9.47 23.60
C ARG A 202 -22.23 10.09 24.60
N LEU A 203 -23.48 10.33 24.20
CA LEU A 203 -24.47 10.90 25.12
C LEU A 203 -25.02 9.84 26.08
N THR A 204 -25.15 8.60 25.62
CA THR A 204 -25.75 7.49 26.36
C THR A 204 -24.73 6.48 26.88
N ASP A 205 -23.48 6.56 26.40
CA ASP A 205 -22.41 5.60 26.66
C ASP A 205 -22.75 4.17 26.19
N GLU A 206 -23.55 4.07 25.11
CA GLU A 206 -23.90 2.81 24.46
C GLU A 206 -23.07 2.61 23.19
N SER A 207 -22.54 1.40 22.98
CA SER A 207 -21.91 0.99 21.73
C SER A 207 -22.72 -0.10 21.03
N ARG A 208 -22.69 -0.11 19.69
CA ARG A 208 -23.27 -1.19 18.88
C ARG A 208 -22.41 -1.54 17.69
N ALA A 209 -22.21 -2.84 17.46
CA ALA A 209 -21.60 -3.33 16.24
C ALA A 209 -22.51 -3.07 15.03
N LEU A 210 -21.94 -2.55 13.94
CA LEU A 210 -22.61 -2.41 12.65
C LEU A 210 -22.76 -3.76 11.94
N LEU A 211 -21.92 -4.72 12.29
CA LEU A 211 -21.93 -6.11 11.83
C LEU A 211 -22.44 -6.96 12.99
N SER A 212 -23.76 -7.19 13.07
CA SER A 212 -24.38 -7.79 14.26
C SER A 212 -24.81 -9.26 14.10
N ASP A 213 -24.76 -9.81 12.89
CA ASP A 213 -25.39 -11.11 12.61
C ASP A 213 -24.41 -12.24 12.26
N GLN A 214 -23.14 -11.98 11.96
CA GLN A 214 -22.10 -13.00 11.75
C GLN A 214 -20.71 -12.45 12.12
N PRO A 215 -19.88 -13.19 12.87
CA PRO A 215 -18.50 -12.79 13.18
C PRO A 215 -17.51 -13.06 12.02
N ASP A 216 -17.99 -13.26 10.79
CA ASP A 216 -17.19 -13.74 9.66
C ASP A 216 -16.84 -12.65 8.64
N GLY A 217 -16.04 -11.67 9.03
CA GLY A 217 -15.50 -10.68 8.09
C GLY A 217 -14.99 -9.42 8.77
N SER A 218 -14.28 -8.59 8.02
CA SER A 218 -13.77 -7.30 8.45
C SER A 218 -14.51 -6.14 7.78
N ALA A 219 -14.32 -4.95 8.33
CA ALA A 219 -14.74 -3.72 7.70
C ALA A 219 -13.71 -2.62 8.00
N GLU A 220 -13.14 -2.06 6.94
CA GLU A 220 -12.08 -1.05 7.06
C GLU A 220 -12.60 0.37 6.81
N ILE A 221 -13.73 0.50 6.11
CA ILE A 221 -14.31 1.78 5.73
C ILE A 221 -15.75 1.83 6.22
N ALA A 222 -16.05 2.81 7.06
CA ALA A 222 -17.40 3.08 7.52
C ALA A 222 -17.58 4.55 7.86
N PHE A 223 -18.72 5.13 7.48
CA PHE A 223 -19.04 6.52 7.80
C PHE A 223 -20.54 6.77 7.92
N LEU A 224 -20.92 7.88 8.56
CA LEU A 224 -22.30 8.31 8.77
C LEU A 224 -22.70 9.40 7.78
N ARG A 225 -23.90 9.28 7.21
CA ARG A 225 -24.52 10.34 6.43
C ARG A 225 -26.01 10.50 6.76
N PRO A 226 -26.61 11.66 6.45
CA PRO A 226 -28.05 11.82 6.47
C PRO A 226 -28.73 10.69 5.70
N ALA A 227 -29.77 10.12 6.29
CA ALA A 227 -30.50 9.05 5.64
C ALA A 227 -31.32 9.59 4.45
N PRO A 228 -31.48 8.81 3.37
CA PRO A 228 -32.44 9.15 2.33
C PRO A 228 -33.86 9.16 2.91
N ALA A 229 -34.78 9.89 2.27
CA ALA A 229 -36.16 10.06 2.75
C ALA A 229 -36.96 8.75 2.88
N SER A 230 -36.47 7.66 2.27
CA SER A 230 -37.03 6.31 2.37
C SER A 230 -36.73 5.62 3.70
N GLU A 231 -35.76 6.11 4.49
CA GLU A 231 -35.36 5.53 5.75
C GLU A 231 -36.08 6.18 6.93
N THR A 232 -36.42 5.39 7.95
CA THR A 232 -37.06 5.89 9.17
C THR A 232 -36.08 6.47 10.19
N SER A 233 -34.80 6.12 10.04
CA SER A 233 -33.72 6.64 10.87
C SER A 233 -33.17 7.94 10.28
N PRO A 234 -32.68 8.88 11.09
CA PRO A 234 -32.13 10.15 10.60
C PRO A 234 -30.79 10.00 9.90
N LEU A 235 -30.03 8.94 10.22
CA LEU A 235 -28.72 8.66 9.66
C LEU A 235 -28.66 7.24 9.08
N VAL A 236 -27.69 7.02 8.21
CA VAL A 236 -27.27 5.71 7.72
C VAL A 236 -25.76 5.61 7.88
N ALA A 237 -25.29 4.47 8.38
CA ALA A 237 -23.90 4.07 8.30
C ALA A 237 -23.71 3.27 7.01
N TYR A 238 -22.84 3.76 6.14
CA TYR A 238 -22.37 3.02 4.97
C TYR A 238 -21.09 2.31 5.34
N VAL A 239 -20.99 1.01 5.04
CA VAL A 239 -19.86 0.17 5.46
C VAL A 239 -19.40 -0.67 4.27
N ALA A 240 -18.10 -0.61 3.96
CA ALA A 240 -17.46 -1.55 3.05
C ALA A 240 -17.00 -2.78 3.82
N THR A 241 -17.53 -3.96 3.49
CA THR A 241 -17.29 -5.19 4.24
C THR A 241 -17.49 -6.42 3.37
N GLU A 242 -16.77 -7.49 3.68
CA GLU A 242 -16.99 -8.83 3.13
C GLU A 242 -17.78 -9.74 4.10
N SER A 243 -18.28 -9.22 5.23
CA SER A 243 -19.09 -10.03 6.17
C SER A 243 -20.37 -10.54 5.48
N GLY A 244 -20.53 -11.87 5.48
CA GLY A 244 -21.61 -12.54 4.76
C GLY A 244 -21.54 -12.45 3.23
N MET A 245 -20.42 -12.02 2.65
CA MET A 245 -20.19 -11.86 1.21
C MET A 245 -18.89 -12.55 0.76
N PRO A 246 -18.79 -13.04 -0.48
CA PRO A 246 -17.55 -13.67 -0.97
C PRO A 246 -16.41 -12.65 -1.18
N ARG A 247 -16.75 -11.40 -1.44
CA ARG A 247 -15.85 -10.26 -1.73
C ARG A 247 -16.39 -9.02 -1.04
N ARG A 248 -15.51 -8.07 -0.74
CA ARG A 248 -15.90 -6.82 -0.10
C ARG A 248 -16.92 -6.05 -0.94
N GLY A 249 -18.09 -5.82 -0.37
CA GLY A 249 -19.19 -5.04 -0.95
C GLY A 249 -19.59 -3.87 -0.06
N LEU A 250 -20.68 -3.21 -0.41
CA LEU A 250 -21.25 -2.08 0.34
C LEU A 250 -22.54 -2.51 1.02
N ILE A 251 -22.65 -2.26 2.33
CA ILE A 251 -23.89 -2.36 3.10
C ILE A 251 -24.32 -0.99 3.62
N ALA A 252 -25.60 -0.87 3.95
CA ALA A 252 -26.18 0.25 4.65
C ALA A 252 -26.89 -0.21 5.94
N GLN A 253 -26.61 0.49 7.04
CA GLN A 253 -27.25 0.28 8.34
C GLN A 253 -27.89 1.58 8.82
N PRO A 254 -29.23 1.66 8.94
CA PRO A 254 -29.90 2.84 9.50
C PRO A 254 -29.55 3.08 10.97
N VAL A 255 -29.20 4.32 11.34
CA VAL A 255 -28.69 4.74 12.67
C VAL A 255 -29.52 5.90 13.25
N GLY A 256 -29.85 5.87 14.54
CA GLY A 256 -30.64 6.95 15.17
C GLY A 256 -30.43 7.13 16.69
N PRO A 257 -30.83 8.28 17.26
CA PRO A 257 -30.50 8.72 18.63
C PRO A 257 -31.32 8.10 19.77
N HIS A 258 -32.30 7.23 19.47
CA HIS A 258 -33.19 6.57 20.45
C HIS A 258 -33.20 5.04 20.28
N GLY A 259 -32.04 4.48 19.94
CA GLY A 259 -31.94 3.10 19.53
C GLY A 259 -32.28 2.89 18.05
N TRP A 260 -31.73 1.80 17.55
CA TRP A 260 -31.64 1.45 16.14
C TRP A 260 -32.95 0.82 15.67
N ARG A 261 -33.51 1.28 14.56
CA ARG A 261 -34.83 0.85 14.05
C ARG A 261 -34.80 0.18 12.68
N GLY A 262 -33.62 -0.08 12.12
CA GLY A 262 -33.46 -0.64 10.77
C GLY A 262 -32.61 -1.91 10.73
N ARG A 263 -32.85 -2.75 9.72
CA ARG A 263 -32.03 -3.93 9.41
C ARG A 263 -30.88 -3.54 8.49
N THR A 264 -29.72 -4.14 8.68
CA THR A 264 -28.61 -4.08 7.72
C THR A 264 -29.09 -4.56 6.36
N ARG A 265 -28.71 -3.84 5.30
CA ARG A 265 -29.04 -4.24 3.93
C ARG A 265 -27.82 -4.13 3.00
N PRO A 266 -27.54 -5.14 2.16
CA PRO A 266 -26.57 -4.99 1.09
C PRO A 266 -27.06 -3.94 0.09
N LEU A 267 -26.18 -3.04 -0.30
CA LEU A 267 -26.40 -2.08 -1.38
C LEU A 267 -25.85 -2.62 -2.68
N THR A 268 -24.59 -3.05 -2.71
CA THR A 268 -23.94 -3.56 -3.91
C THR A 268 -22.78 -4.47 -3.57
N GLU A 269 -22.57 -5.47 -4.41
CA GLU A 269 -21.44 -6.39 -4.39
C GLU A 269 -21.13 -6.79 -5.84
N ARG A 270 -19.90 -7.26 -6.09
CA ARG A 270 -19.45 -7.71 -7.41
C ARG A 270 -18.73 -9.05 -7.27
N ALA A 271 -18.97 -9.96 -8.21
CA ALA A 271 -18.32 -11.27 -8.23
C ALA A 271 -16.88 -11.20 -8.77
N ASP A 272 -16.60 -10.19 -9.59
CA ASP A 272 -15.33 -9.94 -10.29
C ASP A 272 -14.44 -8.90 -9.62
N ALA A 273 -14.93 -8.22 -8.57
CA ALA A 273 -14.25 -7.06 -8.00
C ALA A 273 -14.45 -6.94 -6.48
N GLU A 274 -13.52 -6.27 -5.81
CA GLU A 274 -13.66 -5.88 -4.40
C GLU A 274 -13.83 -4.38 -4.25
N LEU A 275 -14.70 -3.94 -3.34
CA LEU A 275 -14.87 -2.53 -3.03
C LEU A 275 -13.67 -2.03 -2.22
N GLU A 276 -12.81 -1.23 -2.85
CA GLU A 276 -11.57 -0.72 -2.25
C GLU A 276 -11.74 0.69 -1.67
N TYR A 277 -12.52 1.54 -2.34
CA TYR A 277 -12.76 2.91 -1.91
C TYR A 277 -14.24 3.22 -1.79
N LEU A 278 -14.60 3.99 -0.77
CA LEU A 278 -15.95 4.47 -0.54
C LEU A 278 -15.89 5.89 0.06
N ASP A 279 -16.61 6.83 -0.56
CA ASP A 279 -16.80 8.18 -0.03
C ASP A 279 -18.23 8.69 -0.35
N ALA A 280 -18.65 9.76 0.29
CA ALA A 280 -19.97 10.35 0.11
C ALA A 280 -19.98 11.86 0.33
N ASP A 281 -20.82 12.55 -0.45
CA ASP A 281 -21.10 13.96 -0.27
C ASP A 281 -21.75 14.24 1.11
N ASP A 282 -21.80 15.51 1.53
CA ASP A 282 -22.30 15.85 2.87
C ASP A 282 -23.77 15.46 3.07
N ALA A 283 -24.56 15.55 2.00
CA ALA A 283 -25.98 15.20 2.02
C ALA A 283 -26.23 13.69 1.96
N GLY A 284 -25.20 12.87 1.72
CA GLY A 284 -25.33 11.43 1.53
C GLY A 284 -26.17 11.06 0.31
N ARG A 285 -26.28 11.95 -0.68
CA ARG A 285 -27.04 11.76 -1.92
C ARG A 285 -26.23 11.04 -2.98
N THR A 286 -24.93 11.32 -3.03
CA THR A 286 -24.00 10.70 -3.97
C THR A 286 -22.95 9.93 -3.19
N LEU A 287 -22.85 8.64 -3.45
CA LEU A 287 -21.72 7.81 -3.00
C LEU A 287 -20.77 7.64 -4.18
N LEU A 288 -19.47 7.70 -3.89
CA LEU A 288 -18.40 7.30 -4.80
C LEU A 288 -17.89 5.94 -4.35
N LEU A 289 -17.86 4.98 -5.26
CA LEU A 289 -17.31 3.64 -5.06
C LEU A 289 -16.10 3.47 -5.99
N GLY A 290 -15.01 2.93 -5.45
CA GLY A 290 -13.85 2.47 -6.21
C GLY A 290 -13.69 0.97 -6.10
N TRP A 291 -13.76 0.28 -7.24
CA TRP A 291 -13.69 -1.17 -7.36
C TRP A 291 -12.30 -1.60 -7.81
N ASN A 292 -11.75 -2.60 -7.14
CA ASN A 292 -10.54 -3.30 -7.53
C ASN A 292 -10.89 -4.54 -8.35
N VAL A 293 -10.53 -4.53 -9.64
CA VAL A 293 -10.74 -5.60 -10.62
C VAL A 293 -9.38 -6.16 -11.02
N ASP A 294 -8.98 -7.27 -10.38
CA ASP A 294 -7.67 -7.93 -10.57
C ASP A 294 -6.46 -6.96 -10.51
N GLY A 295 -6.54 -5.94 -9.65
CA GLY A 295 -5.50 -4.93 -9.46
C GLY A 295 -5.69 -3.64 -10.25
N ARG A 296 -6.66 -3.57 -11.17
CA ARG A 296 -7.06 -2.32 -11.84
C ARG A 296 -8.22 -1.65 -11.10
N SER A 297 -8.37 -0.34 -11.25
CA SER A 297 -9.45 0.43 -10.64
C SER A 297 -10.59 0.68 -11.62
N GLU A 298 -11.82 0.58 -11.14
CA GLU A 298 -13.03 1.10 -11.78
C GLU A 298 -13.76 2.02 -10.79
N LEU A 299 -14.40 3.08 -11.25
CA LEU A 299 -15.19 3.97 -10.39
C LEU A 299 -16.68 3.89 -10.74
N GLU A 300 -17.52 4.01 -9.72
CA GLU A 300 -18.98 4.02 -9.84
C GLU A 300 -19.57 5.11 -8.92
N LEU A 301 -20.55 5.85 -9.42
CA LEU A 301 -21.34 6.79 -8.62
C LEU A 301 -22.71 6.18 -8.32
N VAL A 302 -23.15 6.26 -7.06
CA VAL A 302 -24.46 5.77 -6.62
C VAL A 302 -25.29 6.94 -6.10
N ASN A 303 -26.48 7.13 -6.65
CA ASN A 303 -27.47 8.06 -6.12
C ASN A 303 -28.33 7.34 -5.07
N THR A 304 -28.27 7.77 -3.82
CA THR A 304 -28.95 7.09 -2.70
C THR A 304 -30.46 7.33 -2.66
N HIS A 305 -30.97 8.32 -3.41
CA HIS A 305 -32.39 8.62 -3.44
C HIS A 305 -33.17 7.63 -4.32
N ASP A 306 -32.67 7.36 -5.53
CA ASP A 306 -33.32 6.47 -6.50
C ASP A 306 -32.57 5.15 -6.72
N ALA A 307 -31.45 4.95 -6.01
CA ALA A 307 -30.55 3.82 -6.11
C ALA A 307 -29.94 3.61 -7.51
N SER A 308 -29.96 4.65 -8.36
CA SER A 308 -29.31 4.59 -9.67
C SER A 308 -27.79 4.54 -9.52
N ARG A 309 -27.15 3.85 -10.46
CA ARG A 309 -25.71 3.66 -10.49
C ARG A 309 -25.16 4.04 -11.85
N THR A 310 -24.05 4.75 -11.82
CA THR A 310 -23.41 5.31 -13.01
C THR A 310 -21.94 4.91 -12.99
N PRO A 311 -21.53 3.93 -13.81
CA PRO A 311 -20.12 3.64 -14.05
C PRO A 311 -19.41 4.88 -14.61
N VAL A 312 -18.21 5.14 -14.15
CA VAL A 312 -17.38 6.25 -14.63
C VAL A 312 -16.46 5.73 -15.75
N PRO A 313 -16.61 6.21 -17.00
CA PRO A 313 -15.80 5.74 -18.11
C PRO A 313 -14.43 6.44 -18.17
N ASP A 314 -13.57 5.91 -19.05
CA ASP A 314 -12.36 6.58 -19.54
C ASP A 314 -11.39 7.05 -18.43
N LEU A 315 -11.19 6.21 -17.41
CA LEU A 315 -10.20 6.48 -16.37
C LEU A 315 -8.81 6.77 -16.98
N PRO A 316 -8.12 7.85 -16.59
CA PRO A 316 -6.85 8.25 -17.22
C PRO A 316 -5.68 7.26 -17.04
N GLY A 317 -5.79 6.31 -16.11
CA GLY A 317 -4.77 5.32 -15.77
C GLY A 317 -5.39 4.04 -15.22
N TYR A 318 -4.53 3.10 -14.83
CA TYR A 318 -4.98 1.76 -14.43
C TYR A 318 -5.34 1.65 -12.96
N VAL A 319 -4.71 2.47 -12.12
CA VAL A 319 -4.87 2.43 -10.67
C VAL A 319 -5.22 3.82 -10.17
N VAL A 320 -6.25 3.86 -9.34
CA VAL A 320 -6.69 5.03 -8.60
C VAL A 320 -6.26 4.87 -7.14
N THR A 321 -5.79 5.95 -6.52
CA THR A 321 -5.55 6.00 -5.08
C THR A 321 -6.18 7.25 -4.45
N ASP A 322 -6.67 7.07 -3.22
CA ASP A 322 -7.25 8.11 -2.36
C ASP A 322 -8.30 9.01 -3.06
N PRO A 323 -9.34 8.45 -3.71
CA PRO A 323 -10.35 9.26 -4.34
C PRO A 323 -11.24 9.95 -3.29
N VAL A 324 -11.41 11.27 -3.43
CA VAL A 324 -12.22 12.09 -2.51
C VAL A 324 -13.33 12.78 -3.29
N LEU A 325 -14.57 12.56 -2.85
CA LEU A 325 -15.76 13.20 -3.40
C LEU A 325 -15.94 14.58 -2.73
N SER A 326 -16.20 15.60 -3.54
CA SER A 326 -16.49 16.94 -3.02
C SER A 326 -17.75 16.92 -2.17
N ARG A 327 -17.80 17.79 -1.15
CA ARG A 327 -18.94 17.86 -0.21
C ARG A 327 -20.29 18.13 -0.87
N ASP A 328 -20.29 18.75 -2.04
CA ASP A 328 -21.49 19.00 -2.86
C ASP A 328 -21.77 17.91 -3.91
N GLY A 329 -20.94 16.86 -3.96
CA GLY A 329 -21.08 15.70 -4.84
C GLY A 329 -20.77 15.98 -6.31
N ARG A 330 -20.22 17.15 -6.66
CA ARG A 330 -20.03 17.60 -8.05
C ARG A 330 -18.68 17.26 -8.66
N SER A 331 -17.68 16.95 -7.84
CA SER A 331 -16.34 16.65 -8.31
C SER A 331 -15.72 15.53 -7.50
N VAL A 332 -14.88 14.71 -8.12
CA VAL A 332 -13.96 13.82 -7.42
C VAL A 332 -12.54 14.28 -7.72
N ILE A 333 -11.65 14.31 -6.72
CA ILE A 333 -10.21 14.44 -6.95
C ILE A 333 -9.55 13.16 -6.45
N LEU A 334 -8.65 12.61 -7.26
CA LEU A 334 -7.97 11.34 -6.98
C LEU A 334 -6.56 11.36 -7.54
N ALA A 335 -5.69 10.50 -7.00
CA ALA A 335 -4.46 10.13 -7.68
C ALA A 335 -4.72 9.03 -8.70
N VAL A 336 -4.03 9.12 -9.82
CA VAL A 336 -4.04 8.12 -10.89
C VAL A 336 -2.59 7.76 -11.23
N GLU A 337 -2.34 6.48 -11.46
CA GLU A 337 -1.05 5.99 -11.94
C GLU A 337 -1.18 4.79 -12.88
N GLY A 338 -0.06 4.45 -13.50
CA GLY A 338 0.06 3.25 -14.32
C GLY A 338 1.52 2.86 -14.56
N PRO A 339 1.75 1.75 -15.27
CA PRO A 339 3.08 1.17 -15.43
C PRO A 339 4.12 2.10 -16.08
N ALA A 340 3.63 3.00 -16.93
CA ALA A 340 4.42 3.99 -17.64
C ALA A 340 4.15 5.45 -17.20
N ARG A 341 3.42 5.66 -16.10
CA ARG A 341 3.00 6.99 -15.64
C ARG A 341 3.11 7.12 -14.12
N PRO A 342 3.94 8.04 -13.58
CA PRO A 342 3.98 8.29 -12.15
C PRO A 342 2.64 8.85 -11.65
N ARG A 343 2.44 8.79 -10.33
CA ARG A 343 1.22 9.30 -9.68
C ARG A 343 1.01 10.78 -9.96
N GLU A 344 -0.18 11.11 -10.44
CA GLU A 344 -0.64 12.49 -10.64
C GLU A 344 -2.10 12.64 -10.25
N LEU A 345 -2.50 13.86 -9.90
CA LEU A 345 -3.88 14.15 -9.50
C LEU A 345 -4.74 14.51 -10.69
N TRP A 346 -5.95 13.95 -10.69
CA TRP A 346 -7.00 14.21 -11.66
C TRP A 346 -8.29 14.61 -10.95
N ARG A 347 -9.08 15.44 -11.63
CA ARG A 347 -10.44 15.79 -11.24
C ARG A 347 -11.43 15.15 -12.23
N LEU A 348 -12.46 14.53 -11.69
CA LEU A 348 -13.66 14.10 -12.41
C LEU A 348 -14.80 15.09 -12.13
N ASP A 349 -15.48 15.57 -13.16
CA ASP A 349 -16.81 16.17 -13.01
C ASP A 349 -17.88 15.07 -12.92
N THR A 350 -18.64 14.99 -11.83
CA THR A 350 -19.56 13.86 -11.60
C THR A 350 -20.84 13.93 -12.44
N ASN A 351 -21.17 15.10 -13.02
CA ASN A 351 -22.34 15.25 -13.87
C ASN A 351 -22.00 14.98 -15.33
N ALA A 352 -20.90 15.57 -15.81
CA ALA A 352 -20.46 15.43 -17.19
C ALA A 352 -19.63 14.16 -17.43
N LEU A 353 -19.09 13.56 -16.36
CA LEU A 353 -18.14 12.45 -16.40
C LEU A 353 -16.90 12.76 -17.24
N THR A 354 -16.39 14.00 -17.10
CA THR A 354 -15.20 14.48 -17.81
C THR A 354 -14.02 14.65 -16.87
N TRP A 355 -12.84 14.39 -17.42
CA TRP A 355 -11.57 14.39 -16.70
C TRP A 355 -10.77 15.67 -16.99
N SER A 356 -10.23 16.28 -15.94
CA SER A 356 -9.29 17.39 -16.03
C SER A 356 -8.11 17.16 -15.09
N ARG A 357 -6.90 17.39 -15.57
CA ARG A 357 -5.67 17.23 -14.78
C ARG A 357 -5.59 18.29 -13.68
N VAL A 358 -5.07 17.90 -12.52
CA VAL A 358 -4.90 18.81 -11.37
C VAL A 358 -3.43 19.11 -11.12
N THR A 359 -2.54 18.13 -11.15
CA THR A 359 -1.09 18.36 -10.95
C THR A 359 -0.29 18.09 -12.21
N ASP A 360 0.86 18.73 -12.34
CA ASP A 360 1.84 18.37 -13.36
C ASP A 360 2.53 17.03 -13.03
N VAL A 361 3.40 16.54 -13.94
CA VAL A 361 4.24 15.35 -13.79
C VAL A 361 5.70 15.69 -14.12
N PRO A 362 6.67 14.91 -13.60
CA PRO A 362 8.05 15.04 -14.04
C PRO A 362 8.18 14.68 -15.52
N GLU A 363 9.16 15.29 -16.19
CA GLU A 363 9.64 14.77 -17.47
C GLU A 363 10.25 13.39 -17.26
N LEU A 364 9.67 12.38 -17.90
CA LEU A 364 10.21 11.02 -17.87
C LEU A 364 11.31 10.84 -18.92
N PRO A 365 12.31 9.98 -18.68
CA PRO A 365 13.29 9.62 -19.70
C PRO A 365 12.61 9.12 -20.97
N HIS A 366 13.08 9.60 -22.14
CA HIS A 366 12.67 9.08 -23.44
C HIS A 366 13.19 7.64 -23.64
N ALA A 367 12.45 6.67 -23.12
CA ALA A 367 12.68 5.25 -23.28
C ALA A 367 11.32 4.53 -23.38
N PRO A 368 11.20 3.47 -24.19
CA PRO A 368 9.98 2.67 -24.22
C PRO A 368 9.82 1.97 -22.86
N LEU A 369 8.72 2.27 -22.17
CA LEU A 369 8.31 1.59 -20.94
C LEU A 369 7.37 0.42 -21.29
N VAL A 370 7.46 -0.65 -20.52
CA VAL A 370 6.68 -1.87 -20.70
C VAL A 370 5.30 -1.71 -20.08
N GLU A 371 4.26 -1.96 -20.88
CA GLU A 371 2.91 -2.23 -20.38
C GLU A 371 2.79 -3.73 -20.07
N PRO A 372 2.49 -4.11 -18.81
CA PRO A 372 2.43 -5.51 -18.39
C PRO A 372 1.13 -6.19 -18.88
N THR A 373 1.20 -7.50 -19.05
CA THR A 373 0.01 -8.34 -19.23
C THR A 373 -0.40 -8.98 -17.91
N LEU A 374 -1.70 -9.09 -17.65
CA LEU A 374 -2.22 -9.90 -16.55
C LEU A 374 -2.25 -11.36 -17.00
N GLU A 375 -1.37 -12.18 -16.43
CA GLU A 375 -1.31 -13.62 -16.67
C GLU A 375 -2.10 -14.37 -15.59
N ARG A 376 -2.62 -15.55 -15.95
CA ARG A 376 -3.34 -16.45 -15.05
C ARG A 376 -2.86 -17.87 -15.25
N PHE A 377 -2.67 -18.62 -14.16
CA PHE A 377 -2.37 -20.04 -14.22
C PHE A 377 -2.91 -20.78 -12.99
N ALA A 378 -3.12 -22.08 -13.12
CA ALA A 378 -3.49 -22.93 -12.00
C ALA A 378 -2.23 -23.37 -11.23
N ALA A 379 -2.20 -23.10 -9.92
CA ALA A 379 -1.21 -23.65 -9.00
C ALA A 379 -1.36 -25.18 -8.88
N ARG A 380 -0.42 -25.84 -8.19
CA ARG A 380 -0.38 -27.30 -8.07
C ARG A 380 -1.66 -27.95 -7.49
N ASP A 381 -2.44 -27.20 -6.72
CA ASP A 381 -3.70 -27.63 -6.10
C ASP A 381 -4.95 -27.18 -6.88
N GLY A 382 -4.77 -26.55 -8.04
CA GLY A 382 -5.85 -26.06 -8.90
C GLY A 382 -6.33 -24.64 -8.58
N LEU A 383 -5.79 -23.99 -7.54
CA LEU A 383 -6.09 -22.58 -7.26
C LEU A 383 -5.58 -21.71 -8.41
N GLU A 384 -6.42 -20.81 -8.92
CA GLU A 384 -5.96 -19.83 -9.92
C GLU A 384 -5.10 -18.75 -9.25
N ILE A 385 -3.91 -18.54 -9.79
CA ILE A 385 -2.99 -17.45 -9.41
C ILE A 385 -2.91 -16.48 -10.58
N THR A 386 -2.97 -15.19 -10.28
CA THR A 386 -2.81 -14.11 -11.25
C THR A 386 -1.48 -13.39 -11.04
N GLY A 387 -0.98 -12.69 -12.05
CA GLY A 387 0.18 -11.82 -11.89
C GLY A 387 0.46 -10.92 -13.07
N TRP A 388 1.11 -9.79 -12.81
CA TRP A 388 1.51 -8.84 -13.83
C TRP A 388 2.87 -9.22 -14.43
N LEU A 389 2.92 -9.41 -15.74
CA LEU A 389 4.10 -9.83 -16.48
C LEU A 389 4.69 -8.67 -17.29
N TYR A 390 5.85 -8.20 -16.86
CA TYR A 390 6.68 -7.23 -17.57
C TYR A 390 7.73 -7.98 -18.38
N ARG A 391 7.48 -8.15 -19.68
CA ARG A 391 8.38 -8.90 -20.56
C ARG A 391 9.66 -8.11 -20.80
N ALA A 392 10.79 -8.82 -20.80
CA ALA A 392 12.08 -8.27 -21.19
C ALA A 392 12.01 -7.61 -22.58
N VAL A 393 12.52 -6.39 -22.70
CA VAL A 393 12.57 -5.68 -23.99
C VAL A 393 13.90 -5.97 -24.65
N GLU A 394 13.91 -6.60 -25.82
CA GLU A 394 15.14 -6.66 -26.63
C GLU A 394 15.40 -5.32 -27.31
N PRO A 395 16.66 -4.86 -27.38
CA PRO A 395 16.99 -3.74 -28.25
C PRO A 395 16.74 -4.17 -29.70
N THR A 396 15.72 -3.60 -30.33
CA THR A 396 15.55 -3.68 -31.78
C THR A 396 16.69 -2.92 -32.45
N VAL A 397 17.84 -3.57 -32.65
CA VAL A 397 18.81 -3.09 -33.62
C VAL A 397 18.26 -3.48 -34.99
N SER A 398 17.46 -2.58 -35.59
CA SER A 398 17.18 -2.68 -37.01
C SER A 398 18.50 -2.46 -37.76
N PRO A 399 19.01 -3.42 -38.57
CA PRO A 399 20.26 -3.24 -39.33
C PRO A 399 20.18 -2.11 -40.36
N THR A 400 18.98 -1.57 -40.58
CA THR A 400 18.67 -0.50 -41.51
C THR A 400 17.82 0.50 -40.75
N GLY A 401 18.34 1.71 -40.47
CA GLY A 401 17.68 2.76 -39.68
C GLY A 401 16.35 3.25 -40.26
N ALA A 402 15.29 2.46 -40.07
CA ALA A 402 13.91 2.82 -40.31
C ALA A 402 13.13 2.53 -39.02
N ASP A 403 12.47 3.56 -38.52
CA ASP A 403 11.49 3.49 -37.44
C ASP A 403 10.29 2.61 -37.83
N ASP A 404 9.56 2.20 -36.80
CA ASP A 404 8.24 1.54 -36.82
C ASP A 404 8.19 0.01 -37.01
N ALA A 405 8.23 -0.71 -35.89
CA ALA A 405 7.23 -1.73 -35.48
C ALA A 405 7.70 -2.48 -34.23
N ILE A 406 6.87 -2.52 -33.18
CA ILE A 406 6.97 -3.52 -32.10
C ILE A 406 6.52 -4.86 -32.71
N GLY A 407 7.45 -5.54 -33.39
CA GLY A 407 7.30 -6.92 -33.82
C GLY A 407 7.53 -7.88 -32.65
N THR A 408 6.79 -8.98 -32.61
CA THR A 408 7.00 -10.08 -31.66
C THR A 408 8.45 -10.54 -31.68
N VAL A 409 9.13 -10.32 -30.55
CA VAL A 409 10.54 -10.61 -30.31
C VAL A 409 10.78 -12.14 -30.36
N PRO A 410 11.71 -12.67 -31.18
CA PRO A 410 12.21 -14.05 -31.05
C PRO A 410 12.77 -14.28 -29.64
N PRO A 411 12.84 -15.52 -29.11
CA PRO A 411 13.11 -15.74 -27.68
C PRO A 411 14.47 -15.18 -27.28
N GLY A 412 14.44 -13.97 -26.71
CA GLY A 412 15.57 -13.32 -26.10
C GLY A 412 16.00 -14.00 -24.79
N PRO A 413 17.03 -13.48 -24.12
CA PRO A 413 17.61 -14.11 -22.94
C PRO A 413 16.53 -14.47 -21.92
N ARG A 414 16.44 -15.76 -21.61
CA ARG A 414 15.41 -16.33 -20.75
C ARG A 414 15.78 -16.19 -19.28
N ALA A 415 16.00 -14.96 -18.84
CA ALA A 415 16.14 -14.62 -17.43
C ALA A 415 14.82 -14.03 -16.94
N ALA A 416 14.36 -14.48 -15.77
CA ALA A 416 13.18 -13.91 -15.14
C ALA A 416 13.36 -13.74 -13.64
N LEU A 417 12.52 -12.89 -13.07
CA LEU A 417 12.44 -12.61 -11.65
C LEU A 417 10.98 -12.71 -11.22
N VAL A 418 10.73 -13.45 -10.14
CA VAL A 418 9.46 -13.43 -9.41
C VAL A 418 9.54 -12.31 -8.37
N HIS A 419 8.69 -11.28 -8.48
CA HIS A 419 8.58 -10.19 -7.51
C HIS A 419 7.40 -10.44 -6.56
N LEU A 420 7.66 -10.52 -5.26
CA LEU A 420 6.67 -10.77 -4.23
C LEU A 420 6.38 -9.47 -3.47
N HIS A 421 5.13 -9.01 -3.53
CA HIS A 421 4.71 -7.79 -2.84
C HIS A 421 4.78 -7.94 -1.30
N GLY A 422 4.86 -6.79 -0.60
CA GLY A 422 4.70 -6.74 0.86
C GLY A 422 3.26 -7.00 1.29
N GLY A 423 3.00 -7.31 2.56
CA GLY A 423 1.67 -7.75 3.00
C GLY A 423 1.76 -8.68 4.21
N PRO A 424 1.15 -9.88 4.19
CA PRO A 424 0.60 -10.59 3.02
C PRO A 424 -0.67 -9.98 2.42
N GLU A 425 -1.45 -9.22 3.20
CA GLU A 425 -2.77 -8.65 2.86
C GLU A 425 -2.67 -7.37 2.01
N SER A 426 -1.83 -7.40 0.98
CA SER A 426 -1.73 -6.37 -0.06
C SER A 426 -1.89 -7.01 -1.43
N GLN A 427 -1.65 -6.27 -2.49
CA GLN A 427 -1.80 -6.76 -3.85
C GLN A 427 -0.74 -6.14 -4.76
N GLU A 428 -0.18 -6.94 -5.67
CA GLU A 428 0.52 -6.44 -6.83
C GLU A 428 -0.49 -5.85 -7.84
N ARG A 429 -0.26 -4.59 -8.20
CA ARG A 429 -1.09 -3.81 -9.12
C ARG A 429 -0.21 -3.21 -10.22
N PRO A 430 -0.74 -2.88 -11.40
CA PRO A 430 0.05 -2.33 -12.50
C PRO A 430 0.31 -0.83 -12.26
N THR A 431 1.03 -0.49 -11.19
CA THR A 431 1.45 0.86 -10.82
C THR A 431 2.81 1.21 -11.42
N PHE A 432 3.28 2.43 -11.19
CA PHE A 432 4.58 2.88 -11.70
C PHE A 432 5.73 2.27 -10.89
N SER A 433 6.39 1.26 -11.44
CA SER A 433 7.55 0.58 -10.82
C SER A 433 8.85 0.83 -11.61
N PRO A 434 9.71 1.76 -11.15
CA PRO A 434 11.05 1.95 -11.72
C PRO A 434 11.89 0.67 -11.77
N GLN A 435 11.72 -0.20 -10.76
CA GLN A 435 12.42 -1.48 -10.65
C GLN A 435 11.99 -2.45 -11.76
N HIS A 436 10.68 -2.63 -11.99
CA HIS A 436 10.18 -3.54 -13.02
C HIS A 436 10.62 -3.06 -14.41
N GLN A 437 10.50 -1.76 -14.68
CA GLN A 437 10.92 -1.17 -15.95
C GLN A 437 12.43 -1.33 -16.19
N ALA A 438 13.26 -1.11 -15.16
CA ALA A 438 14.70 -1.25 -15.28
C ALA A 438 15.14 -2.71 -15.46
N LEU A 439 14.54 -3.66 -14.76
CA LEU A 439 14.82 -5.09 -14.95
C LEU A 439 14.41 -5.57 -16.34
N ALA A 440 13.23 -5.16 -16.83
CA ALA A 440 12.77 -5.47 -18.18
C ALA A 440 13.74 -4.91 -19.25
N ALA A 441 14.24 -3.68 -19.06
CA ALA A 441 15.25 -3.07 -19.93
C ALA A 441 16.62 -3.80 -19.85
N ALA A 442 16.98 -4.33 -18.68
CA ALA A 442 18.18 -5.14 -18.48
C ALA A 442 18.10 -6.52 -19.15
N GLY A 443 16.91 -6.93 -19.61
CA GLY A 443 16.67 -8.22 -20.25
C GLY A 443 16.16 -9.29 -19.30
N VAL A 444 15.60 -8.90 -18.15
CA VAL A 444 15.00 -9.80 -17.17
C VAL A 444 13.48 -9.61 -17.20
N THR A 445 12.74 -10.67 -17.54
CA THR A 445 11.27 -10.65 -17.45
C THR A 445 10.86 -10.62 -15.98
N VAL A 446 10.00 -9.69 -15.58
CA VAL A 446 9.47 -9.65 -14.21
C VAL A 446 8.06 -10.19 -14.20
N PHE A 447 7.82 -11.20 -13.36
CA PHE A 447 6.48 -11.67 -13.04
C PHE A 447 6.19 -11.33 -11.60
N ALA A 448 5.17 -10.51 -11.38
CA ALA A 448 4.76 -10.05 -10.07
C ALA A 448 3.39 -10.68 -9.74
N PRO A 449 3.37 -11.89 -9.16
CA PRO A 449 2.15 -12.62 -8.85
C PRO A 449 1.44 -12.09 -7.60
N ASN A 450 0.14 -12.32 -7.57
CA ASN A 450 -0.67 -12.29 -6.36
C ASN A 450 -0.83 -13.75 -5.87
N ILE A 451 0.07 -14.19 -5.00
CA ILE A 451 0.01 -15.52 -4.38
C ILE A 451 -1.11 -15.57 -3.32
N ARG A 452 -1.56 -16.77 -2.91
CA ARG A 452 -2.58 -16.85 -1.85
C ARG A 452 -2.13 -16.09 -0.59
N GLY A 453 -3.04 -15.34 0.02
CA GLY A 453 -2.74 -14.32 1.02
C GLY A 453 -2.95 -12.88 0.52
N SER A 454 -2.83 -12.63 -0.80
CA SER A 454 -3.04 -11.30 -1.39
C SER A 454 -4.49 -10.83 -1.32
N SER A 455 -4.69 -9.52 -1.20
CA SER A 455 -5.98 -8.83 -1.31
C SER A 455 -6.46 -8.73 -2.77
N GLY A 456 -7.73 -8.39 -2.99
CA GLY A 456 -8.33 -8.25 -4.31
C GLY A 456 -9.04 -9.51 -4.84
N TYR A 457 -8.99 -10.62 -4.10
CA TYR A 457 -9.46 -11.94 -4.57
C TYR A 457 -10.52 -12.60 -3.69
N GLY A 458 -11.10 -11.86 -2.74
CA GLY A 458 -12.07 -12.38 -1.79
C GLY A 458 -11.43 -12.86 -0.50
N ARG A 459 -12.28 -12.95 0.53
CA ARG A 459 -11.90 -13.33 1.89
C ARG A 459 -11.11 -14.64 1.93
N ASP A 460 -11.61 -15.67 1.28
CA ASP A 460 -11.00 -17.01 1.32
C ASP A 460 -9.59 -17.01 0.75
N PHE A 461 -9.30 -16.20 -0.27
CA PHE A 461 -7.97 -16.08 -0.86
C PHE A 461 -7.01 -15.32 0.07
N VAL A 462 -7.47 -14.24 0.71
CA VAL A 462 -6.70 -13.48 1.69
C VAL A 462 -6.32 -14.35 2.89
N HIS A 463 -7.24 -15.19 3.40
CA HIS A 463 -6.97 -16.05 4.56
C HIS A 463 -6.25 -17.36 4.23
N ALA A 464 -5.97 -17.63 2.95
CA ALA A 464 -5.36 -18.90 2.53
C ALA A 464 -3.86 -19.03 2.84
N ASP A 465 -3.26 -18.04 3.50
CA ASP A 465 -1.90 -18.08 4.04
C ASP A 465 -1.83 -17.94 5.57
N ASP A 466 -2.97 -17.97 6.28
CA ASP A 466 -3.03 -17.84 7.73
C ASP A 466 -2.33 -19.01 8.43
N LEU A 467 -1.52 -18.69 9.44
CA LEU A 467 -0.85 -19.68 10.31
C LEU A 467 -0.09 -20.73 9.47
N GLY A 468 -0.35 -22.03 9.69
CA GLY A 468 0.26 -23.13 8.95
C GLY A 468 -0.12 -23.20 7.47
N LEU A 469 -1.18 -22.51 7.03
CA LEU A 469 -1.54 -22.44 5.60
C LEU A 469 -0.50 -21.66 4.80
N ARG A 470 0.37 -20.87 5.45
CA ARG A 470 1.49 -20.15 4.85
C ARG A 470 2.42 -21.04 4.02
N TRP A 471 2.57 -22.32 4.37
CA TRP A 471 3.31 -23.28 3.54
C TRP A 471 2.76 -23.39 2.12
N ASN A 472 1.44 -23.24 1.95
CA ASN A 472 0.83 -23.26 0.64
C ASN A 472 1.20 -22.03 -0.20
N ALA A 473 1.21 -20.85 0.42
CA ALA A 473 1.65 -19.61 -0.21
C ALA A 473 3.12 -19.65 -0.64
N LEU A 474 4.01 -20.18 0.23
CA LEU A 474 5.41 -20.38 -0.13
C LEU A 474 5.59 -21.31 -1.34
N ALA A 475 4.78 -22.35 -1.43
CA ALA A 475 4.86 -23.25 -2.56
C ALA A 475 4.17 -22.67 -3.83
N ASP A 476 3.26 -21.70 -3.72
CA ASP A 476 2.81 -20.92 -4.89
C ASP A 476 3.95 -20.14 -5.53
N VAL A 477 4.94 -19.67 -4.75
CA VAL A 477 6.16 -19.02 -5.28
C VAL A 477 6.95 -19.98 -6.18
N VAL A 478 7.03 -21.26 -5.80
CA VAL A 478 7.64 -22.31 -6.63
C VAL A 478 6.83 -22.56 -7.89
N ASP A 479 5.50 -22.55 -7.80
CA ASP A 479 4.62 -22.71 -8.95
C ASP A 479 4.72 -21.50 -9.91
N CYS A 480 4.96 -20.29 -9.41
CA CYS A 480 5.27 -19.11 -10.23
C CYS A 480 6.58 -19.28 -11.02
N ALA A 481 7.64 -19.81 -10.39
CA ALA A 481 8.89 -20.13 -11.07
C ALA A 481 8.69 -21.19 -12.18
N ARG A 482 7.87 -22.22 -11.90
CA ARG A 482 7.51 -23.25 -12.89
C ARG A 482 6.68 -22.68 -14.04
N PHE A 483 5.77 -21.75 -13.76
CA PHE A 483 4.98 -21.04 -14.78
C PHE A 483 5.91 -20.29 -15.75
N LEU A 484 6.87 -19.53 -15.21
CA LEU A 484 7.87 -18.80 -16.02
C LEU A 484 8.66 -19.73 -16.95
N VAL A 485 9.13 -20.87 -16.44
CA VAL A 485 9.91 -21.84 -17.22
C VAL A 485 9.05 -22.54 -18.27
N SER A 486 7.85 -23.00 -17.88
CA SER A 486 6.99 -23.80 -18.76
C SER A 486 6.43 -23.01 -19.93
N ASN A 487 6.22 -21.70 -19.75
CA ASN A 487 5.78 -20.78 -20.80
C ASN A 487 6.94 -20.17 -21.61
N GLY A 488 8.19 -20.58 -21.33
CA GLY A 488 9.36 -20.13 -22.09
C GLY A 488 9.82 -18.71 -21.78
N TYR A 489 9.35 -18.11 -20.69
CA TYR A 489 9.81 -16.80 -20.20
C TYR A 489 11.19 -16.88 -19.55
N ALA A 490 11.56 -18.03 -18.99
CA ALA A 490 12.84 -18.25 -18.33
C ALA A 490 13.44 -19.64 -18.59
N ASP A 491 14.77 -19.74 -18.56
CA ASP A 491 15.47 -21.00 -18.39
C ASP A 491 15.47 -21.34 -16.89
N ARG A 492 15.38 -22.62 -16.55
CA ARG A 492 15.30 -23.08 -15.16
C ARG A 492 16.45 -22.57 -14.29
N SER A 493 17.66 -22.44 -14.85
CA SER A 493 18.85 -21.95 -14.14
C SER A 493 18.94 -20.42 -14.09
N ARG A 494 17.91 -19.70 -14.52
CA ARG A 494 17.92 -18.23 -14.67
C ARG A 494 16.65 -17.58 -14.11
N VAL A 495 16.07 -18.16 -13.07
CA VAL A 495 14.94 -17.57 -12.33
C VAL A 495 15.44 -17.04 -10.99
N ALA A 496 15.25 -15.75 -10.74
CA ALA A 496 15.47 -15.13 -9.43
C ALA A 496 14.14 -14.95 -8.68
N VAL A 497 14.22 -14.79 -7.36
CA VAL A 497 13.10 -14.39 -6.51
C VAL A 497 13.46 -13.17 -5.69
N GLU A 498 12.53 -12.24 -5.58
CA GLU A 498 12.71 -11.01 -4.83
C GLU A 498 11.40 -10.59 -4.20
N GLY A 499 11.49 -9.82 -3.12
CA GLY A 499 10.33 -9.21 -2.52
C GLY A 499 10.68 -8.33 -1.33
N ARG A 500 9.68 -7.56 -0.92
CA ARG A 500 9.78 -6.57 0.15
C ARG A 500 8.88 -6.90 1.33
N SER A 501 9.34 -6.64 2.56
CA SER A 501 8.57 -6.89 3.79
C SER A 501 8.15 -8.36 3.87
N TYR A 502 6.85 -8.68 3.89
CA TYR A 502 6.39 -10.07 3.75
C TYR A 502 6.95 -10.78 2.51
N GLY A 503 7.06 -10.12 1.37
CA GLY A 503 7.72 -10.66 0.18
C GLY A 503 9.22 -10.92 0.38
N GLY A 504 9.87 -10.15 1.26
CA GLY A 504 11.24 -10.38 1.70
C GLY A 504 11.35 -11.63 2.58
N TYR A 505 10.40 -11.84 3.51
CA TYR A 505 10.24 -13.10 4.24
C TYR A 505 10.04 -14.27 3.28
N ALA A 506 9.10 -14.15 2.34
CA ALA A 506 8.79 -15.20 1.37
C ALA A 506 9.98 -15.51 0.45
N THR A 507 10.79 -14.50 0.11
CA THR A 507 12.07 -14.66 -0.59
C THR A 507 13.05 -15.48 0.24
N LEU A 508 13.31 -15.09 1.50
CA LEU A 508 14.21 -15.83 2.38
C LEU A 508 13.73 -17.27 2.61
N ALA A 509 12.44 -17.46 2.85
CA ALA A 509 11.82 -18.77 3.03
C ALA A 509 11.94 -19.63 1.76
N SER A 510 11.72 -19.05 0.57
CA SER A 510 11.87 -19.76 -0.70
C SER A 510 13.31 -20.23 -0.91
N LEU A 511 14.29 -19.39 -0.62
CA LEU A 511 15.70 -19.75 -0.74
C LEU A 511 16.14 -20.81 0.29
N ALA A 512 15.64 -20.73 1.52
CA ALA A 512 16.00 -21.64 2.60
C ALA A 512 15.31 -23.01 2.48
N PHE A 513 14.02 -23.03 2.13
CA PHE A 513 13.22 -24.26 2.09
C PHE A 513 13.16 -24.92 0.70
N THR A 514 13.53 -24.19 -0.35
CA THR A 514 13.57 -24.73 -1.73
C THR A 514 14.86 -24.30 -2.48
N PRO A 515 16.05 -24.67 -1.97
CA PRO A 515 17.33 -24.11 -2.43
C PRO A 515 17.68 -24.39 -3.90
N ASP A 516 17.03 -25.37 -4.54
CA ASP A 516 17.30 -25.74 -5.94
C ASP A 516 16.39 -25.06 -6.98
N VAL A 517 15.51 -24.14 -6.55
CA VAL A 517 14.51 -23.50 -7.42
C VAL A 517 15.03 -22.21 -8.04
N PHE A 518 15.71 -21.38 -7.27
CA PHE A 518 16.09 -20.02 -7.66
C PHE A 518 17.61 -19.89 -7.82
N ALA A 519 18.03 -19.17 -8.86
CA ALA A 519 19.43 -18.92 -9.17
C ALA A 519 20.03 -17.76 -8.36
N ALA A 520 19.19 -16.85 -7.85
CA ALA A 520 19.56 -15.73 -7.00
C ALA A 520 18.34 -15.23 -6.23
N GLY A 521 18.54 -14.45 -5.17
CA GLY A 521 17.45 -13.68 -4.60
C GLY A 521 17.81 -12.34 -4.00
N VAL A 522 16.79 -11.52 -3.81
CA VAL A 522 16.90 -10.20 -3.19
C VAL A 522 15.82 -10.05 -2.11
N ALA A 523 16.25 -10.00 -0.84
CA ALA A 523 15.34 -9.84 0.29
C ALA A 523 15.40 -8.39 0.79
N VAL A 524 14.30 -7.67 0.65
CA VAL A 524 14.17 -6.27 1.09
C VAL A 524 13.33 -6.23 2.36
N CYS A 525 13.90 -5.75 3.47
CA CYS A 525 13.27 -5.64 4.80
C CYS A 525 12.39 -6.84 5.22
N GLY A 526 12.84 -8.07 4.95
CA GLY A 526 12.09 -9.30 5.25
C GLY A 526 12.34 -9.85 6.64
N MET A 527 11.29 -10.33 7.32
CA MET A 527 11.46 -11.11 8.56
C MET A 527 12.23 -12.39 8.23
N SER A 528 13.25 -12.69 9.03
CA SER A 528 14.09 -13.88 8.87
C SER A 528 13.89 -14.88 10.00
N ASP A 529 13.41 -14.41 11.17
CA ASP A 529 13.01 -15.24 12.29
C ASP A 529 11.83 -14.60 13.04
N PHE A 530 10.73 -15.33 13.19
CA PHE A 530 9.53 -14.80 13.81
C PHE A 530 9.71 -14.52 15.31
N ALA A 531 10.56 -15.26 16.02
CA ALA A 531 10.78 -15.04 17.44
C ALA A 531 11.57 -13.74 17.68
N THR A 532 12.58 -13.45 16.85
CA THR A 532 13.30 -12.17 16.94
C THR A 532 12.44 -11.00 16.44
N PHE A 533 11.65 -11.20 15.39
CA PHE A 533 10.67 -10.21 14.92
C PHE A 533 9.70 -9.78 16.03
N TYR A 534 9.00 -10.74 16.67
CA TYR A 534 8.02 -10.42 17.72
C TYR A 534 8.64 -9.80 18.96
N ARG A 535 9.90 -10.12 19.26
CA ARG A 535 10.62 -9.53 20.39
C ARG A 535 10.96 -8.05 20.15
N ASP A 536 11.33 -7.70 18.92
CA ASP A 536 11.99 -6.43 18.61
C ASP A 536 11.11 -5.44 17.82
N THR A 537 9.98 -5.88 17.24
CA THR A 537 9.03 -5.01 16.51
C THR A 537 8.19 -4.15 17.46
N GLU A 538 7.49 -3.15 16.92
CA GLU A 538 6.60 -2.29 17.71
C GLU A 538 5.41 -3.09 18.29
N PRO A 539 4.99 -2.84 19.54
CA PRO A 539 3.94 -3.63 20.20
C PRO A 539 2.60 -3.69 19.45
N TRP A 540 2.16 -2.59 18.83
CA TRP A 540 0.92 -2.57 18.05
C TRP A 540 1.03 -3.35 16.74
N ILE A 541 2.24 -3.46 16.18
CA ILE A 541 2.51 -4.28 14.99
C ILE A 541 2.50 -5.76 15.37
N ALA A 542 3.17 -6.12 16.47
CA ALA A 542 3.15 -7.49 17.02
C ALA A 542 1.72 -7.96 17.31
N SER A 543 0.92 -7.13 18.00
CA SER A 543 -0.46 -7.47 18.33
C SER A 543 -1.32 -7.68 17.09
N ALA A 544 -1.20 -6.81 16.09
CA ALA A 544 -1.96 -6.92 14.85
C ALA A 544 -1.54 -8.12 13.98
N ALA A 545 -0.31 -8.61 14.13
CA ALA A 545 0.27 -9.68 13.32
C ALA A 545 -0.14 -11.10 13.75
N ALA A 546 -0.59 -11.28 15.01
CA ALA A 546 -0.80 -12.59 15.63
C ALA A 546 -1.83 -13.48 14.90
N THR A 547 -2.95 -12.92 14.46
CA THR A 547 -4.00 -13.66 13.72
C THR A 547 -3.49 -14.20 12.38
N LYS A 548 -2.52 -13.50 11.78
CA LYS A 548 -1.97 -13.85 10.47
C LYS A 548 -0.84 -14.86 10.59
N TYR A 549 0.17 -14.59 11.41
CA TYR A 549 1.38 -15.40 11.49
C TYR A 549 1.33 -16.50 12.55
N GLY A 550 0.64 -16.25 13.66
CA GLY A 550 0.63 -17.07 14.88
C GLY A 550 1.02 -16.25 16.11
N HIS A 551 0.49 -16.62 17.27
CA HIS A 551 0.80 -15.98 18.54
C HIS A 551 2.20 -16.40 19.02
N PRO A 552 3.09 -15.46 19.45
CA PRO A 552 4.49 -15.77 19.77
C PRO A 552 4.70 -16.77 20.91
N VAL A 553 3.68 -16.99 21.76
CA VAL A 553 3.73 -17.98 22.85
C VAL A 553 3.01 -19.26 22.47
N ASP A 554 1.77 -19.16 21.99
CA ASP A 554 0.92 -20.34 21.78
C ASP A 554 1.29 -21.11 20.50
N ASP A 555 1.81 -20.39 19.50
CA ASP A 555 2.20 -20.94 18.19
C ASP A 555 3.72 -20.94 18.00
N ALA A 556 4.51 -20.91 19.08
CA ALA A 556 5.97 -20.79 19.01
C ALA A 556 6.63 -21.86 18.12
N GLU A 557 6.17 -23.12 18.18
CA GLU A 557 6.68 -24.21 17.33
C GLU A 557 6.36 -23.99 15.84
N LEU A 558 5.18 -23.45 15.53
CA LEU A 558 4.79 -23.12 14.16
C LEU A 558 5.65 -21.96 13.63
N LEU A 559 5.83 -20.92 14.43
CA LEU A 559 6.64 -19.75 14.08
C LEU A 559 8.11 -20.13 13.87
N GLU A 560 8.67 -21.01 14.71
CA GLU A 560 10.00 -21.58 14.51
C GLU A 560 10.07 -22.39 13.20
N ALA A 561 9.06 -23.22 12.93
CA ALA A 561 9.02 -24.03 11.72
C ALA A 561 9.01 -23.18 10.44
N LEU A 562 8.28 -22.05 10.46
CA LEU A 562 8.13 -21.09 9.37
C LEU A 562 9.29 -20.10 9.23
N SER A 563 10.21 -20.03 10.19
CA SER A 563 11.33 -19.07 10.22
C SER A 563 12.47 -19.48 9.28
N PRO A 564 12.84 -18.65 8.27
CA PRO A 564 13.94 -18.94 7.36
C PRO A 564 15.27 -19.24 8.05
N MET A 565 15.56 -18.57 9.18
CA MET A 565 16.81 -18.76 9.92
C MET A 565 17.05 -20.21 10.37
N ARG A 566 16.00 -21.02 10.55
CA ARG A 566 16.13 -22.46 10.88
C ARG A 566 16.82 -23.27 9.78
N ALA A 567 16.67 -22.85 8.52
CA ALA A 567 17.25 -23.52 7.34
C ALA A 567 18.20 -22.60 6.56
N ILE A 568 18.71 -21.52 7.17
CA ILE A 568 19.62 -20.58 6.48
C ILE A 568 20.90 -21.26 5.97
N GLY A 569 21.27 -22.37 6.59
CA GLY A 569 22.42 -23.17 6.17
C GLY A 569 22.22 -23.85 4.81
N ASP A 570 20.98 -24.04 4.36
CA ASP A 570 20.65 -24.72 3.12
C ASP A 570 20.58 -23.77 1.92
N VAL A 571 20.64 -22.45 2.15
CA VAL A 571 20.67 -21.45 1.07
C VAL A 571 21.93 -21.62 0.22
N THR A 572 21.74 -21.90 -1.08
CA THR A 572 22.81 -22.09 -2.06
C THR A 572 22.90 -20.94 -3.08
N ALA A 573 21.81 -20.22 -3.32
CA ALA A 573 21.76 -19.11 -4.25
C ALA A 573 22.43 -17.83 -3.66
N PRO A 574 23.13 -17.02 -4.47
CA PRO A 574 23.56 -15.69 -4.06
C PRO A 574 22.39 -14.82 -3.57
N LEU A 575 22.62 -14.04 -2.51
CA LEU A 575 21.59 -13.20 -1.88
C LEU A 575 22.04 -11.74 -1.78
N LEU A 576 21.17 -10.81 -2.19
CA LEU A 576 21.26 -9.41 -1.80
C LEU A 576 20.25 -9.13 -0.68
N VAL A 577 20.72 -8.68 0.47
CA VAL A 577 19.89 -8.21 1.57
C VAL A 577 19.86 -6.68 1.56
N VAL A 578 18.67 -6.08 1.62
CA VAL A 578 18.48 -4.63 1.69
C VAL A 578 17.65 -4.29 2.92
N HIS A 579 18.07 -3.29 3.70
CA HIS A 579 17.31 -2.85 4.89
C HIS A 579 17.42 -1.33 5.11
N GLY A 580 16.36 -0.72 5.64
CA GLY A 580 16.39 0.66 6.12
C GLY A 580 16.99 0.74 7.52
N GLU A 581 17.88 1.70 7.75
CA GLU A 581 18.58 1.88 9.04
C GLU A 581 17.61 2.00 10.23
N LEU A 582 16.47 2.66 10.02
CA LEU A 582 15.53 3.09 11.05
C LEU A 582 14.21 2.28 11.00
N ASP A 583 14.24 1.11 10.38
CA ASP A 583 13.08 0.23 10.29
C ASP A 583 12.77 -0.40 11.66
N THR A 584 11.61 -0.04 12.22
CA THR A 584 11.06 -0.68 13.43
C THR A 584 9.80 -1.50 13.15
N ASN A 585 9.34 -1.58 11.88
CA ASN A 585 8.31 -2.55 11.48
C ASN A 585 8.93 -3.94 11.44
N VAL A 586 9.93 -4.11 10.58
CA VAL A 586 10.79 -5.29 10.54
C VAL A 586 12.15 -4.83 11.05
N PRO A 587 12.46 -5.05 12.34
CA PRO A 587 13.69 -4.54 12.94
C PRO A 587 14.93 -4.93 12.13
N ILE A 588 15.88 -4.01 11.97
CA ILE A 588 17.10 -4.23 11.18
C ILE A 588 17.93 -5.45 11.62
N GLY A 589 17.75 -5.90 12.87
CA GLY A 589 18.30 -7.16 13.39
C GLY A 589 18.00 -8.36 12.49
N GLU A 590 16.83 -8.39 11.83
CA GLU A 590 16.40 -9.43 10.91
C GLU A 590 17.34 -9.56 9.69
N ALA A 591 17.83 -8.45 9.15
CA ALA A 591 18.82 -8.46 8.07
C ALA A 591 20.21 -8.82 8.60
N HIS A 592 20.61 -8.25 9.74
CA HIS A 592 21.92 -8.49 10.33
C HIS A 592 22.18 -9.97 10.63
N GLN A 593 21.19 -10.70 11.16
CA GLN A 593 21.35 -12.12 11.47
C GLN A 593 21.53 -12.99 10.22
N VAL A 594 20.78 -12.71 9.15
CA VAL A 594 20.94 -13.40 7.85
C VAL A 594 22.34 -13.15 7.28
N VAL A 595 22.75 -11.89 7.21
CA VAL A 595 24.06 -11.50 6.66
C VAL A 595 25.20 -12.10 7.48
N ALA A 596 25.10 -12.08 8.81
CA ALA A 596 26.11 -12.67 9.69
C ALA A 596 26.21 -14.20 9.51
N ALA A 597 25.07 -14.90 9.49
CA ALA A 597 25.03 -16.35 9.33
C ALA A 597 25.62 -16.80 7.99
N LEU A 598 25.25 -16.13 6.89
CA LEU A 598 25.75 -16.44 5.55
C LEU A 598 27.23 -16.10 5.39
N ARG A 599 27.69 -14.96 5.91
CA ARG A 599 29.12 -14.59 5.89
C ARG A 599 29.98 -15.56 6.70
N ALA A 600 29.51 -16.02 7.86
CA ALA A 600 30.22 -17.02 8.67
C ALA A 600 30.45 -18.34 7.90
N ARG A 601 29.61 -18.62 6.89
CA ARG A 601 29.69 -19.78 6.00
C ARG A 601 30.43 -19.50 4.70
N SER A 602 30.99 -18.29 4.53
CA SER A 602 31.60 -17.81 3.28
C SER A 602 30.65 -17.88 2.08
N HIS A 603 29.34 -17.71 2.32
CA HIS A 603 28.32 -17.67 1.28
C HIS A 603 28.33 -16.33 0.53
N ASP A 604 27.86 -16.32 -0.73
CA ASP A 604 27.75 -15.10 -1.54
C ASP A 604 26.56 -14.26 -1.09
N VAL A 605 26.80 -13.38 -0.12
CA VAL A 605 25.82 -12.41 0.39
C VAL A 605 26.31 -10.98 0.25
N SER A 606 25.51 -10.14 -0.41
CA SER A 606 25.67 -8.69 -0.46
C SER A 606 24.69 -8.02 0.50
N TYR A 607 25.07 -6.91 1.11
CA TYR A 607 24.23 -6.15 2.04
C TYR A 607 24.21 -4.68 1.63
N LEU A 608 23.01 -4.11 1.49
CA LEU A 608 22.77 -2.69 1.23
C LEU A 608 21.92 -2.11 2.37
N GLU A 609 22.54 -1.29 3.20
CA GLU A 609 21.83 -0.49 4.19
C GLU A 609 21.46 0.88 3.59
N LEU A 610 20.22 1.29 3.80
CA LEU A 610 19.69 2.58 3.39
C LEU A 610 19.60 3.50 4.63
N GLU A 611 20.65 4.31 4.81
CA GLU A 611 20.78 5.31 5.87
C GLU A 611 19.58 6.26 5.92
N GLY A 612 19.06 6.49 7.12
CA GLY A 612 17.92 7.35 7.40
C GLY A 612 16.56 6.87 6.86
N GLU A 613 16.47 5.74 6.17
CA GLU A 613 15.19 5.15 5.76
C GLU A 613 14.63 4.24 6.85
N GLY A 614 13.31 4.26 7.02
CA GLY A 614 12.59 3.28 7.83
C GLY A 614 12.13 2.09 6.99
N HIS A 615 10.94 1.57 7.32
CA HIS A 615 10.34 0.48 6.56
C HIS A 615 10.03 0.89 5.11
N GLU A 616 9.44 2.07 4.92
CA GLU A 616 9.16 2.67 3.61
C GLU A 616 10.34 3.51 3.15
N TYR A 617 10.81 3.28 1.93
CA TYR A 617 11.95 4.00 1.34
C TYR A 617 11.45 5.24 0.60
N ARG A 618 11.45 6.38 1.30
CA ARG A 618 10.75 7.59 0.84
C ARG A 618 11.64 8.57 0.08
N ARG A 619 12.97 8.54 0.30
CA ARG A 619 13.87 9.47 -0.41
C ARG A 619 14.21 8.97 -1.81
N ALA A 620 14.16 9.86 -2.77
CA ALA A 620 14.48 9.56 -4.17
C ALA A 620 15.89 8.95 -4.34
N SER A 621 16.88 9.43 -3.57
CA SER A 621 18.25 8.89 -3.59
C SER A 621 18.34 7.44 -3.10
N SER A 622 17.61 7.09 -2.04
CA SER A 622 17.53 5.73 -1.51
C SER A 622 16.89 4.79 -2.51
N ARG A 623 15.76 5.20 -3.12
CA ARG A 623 15.09 4.43 -4.19
C ARG A 623 15.99 4.21 -5.40
N ALA A 624 16.72 5.24 -5.83
CA ALA A 624 17.67 5.15 -6.95
C ALA A 624 18.82 4.16 -6.65
N ARG A 625 19.41 4.25 -5.44
CA ARG A 625 20.45 3.31 -4.98
C ARG A 625 19.96 1.86 -4.97
N LEU A 626 18.73 1.64 -4.47
CA LEU A 626 18.11 0.33 -4.45
C LEU A 626 17.96 -0.24 -5.87
N VAL A 627 17.29 0.50 -6.76
CA VAL A 627 17.03 0.05 -8.14
C VAL A 627 18.33 -0.28 -8.86
N ARG A 628 19.37 0.57 -8.75
CA ARG A 628 20.69 0.27 -9.32
C ARG A 628 21.27 -1.03 -8.78
N ALA A 629 21.34 -1.16 -7.45
CA ALA A 629 21.96 -2.32 -6.81
C ALA A 629 21.25 -3.62 -7.21
N MET A 630 19.92 -3.59 -7.29
CA MET A 630 19.12 -4.75 -7.69
C MET A 630 19.32 -5.13 -9.15
N VAL A 631 19.26 -4.16 -10.07
CA VAL A 631 19.44 -4.41 -11.50
C VAL A 631 20.84 -4.98 -11.78
N GLU A 632 21.87 -4.37 -11.18
CA GLU A 632 23.25 -4.84 -11.34
C GLU A 632 23.44 -6.25 -10.73
N PHE A 633 22.89 -6.51 -9.54
CA PHE A 633 22.97 -7.81 -8.89
C PHE A 633 22.24 -8.90 -9.67
N VAL A 634 20.96 -8.71 -9.98
CA VAL A 634 20.13 -9.71 -10.67
C VAL A 634 20.70 -10.01 -12.06
N ALA A 635 21.08 -8.99 -12.82
CA ALA A 635 21.63 -9.20 -14.15
C ALA A 635 23.00 -9.91 -14.14
N ASP A 636 23.85 -9.66 -13.14
CA ASP A 636 25.12 -10.38 -12.97
C ASP A 636 24.90 -11.85 -12.58
N ARG A 637 23.95 -12.12 -11.66
CA ARG A 637 23.70 -13.49 -11.17
C ARG A 637 22.92 -14.36 -12.15
N LEU A 638 22.18 -13.77 -13.08
CA LEU A 638 21.45 -14.48 -14.13
C LEU A 638 22.17 -14.46 -15.49
N ALA A 639 23.40 -13.95 -15.57
CA ALA A 639 24.15 -13.76 -16.81
C ALA A 639 24.43 -15.07 -17.59
#